data_AF-A0A7J6FXR9-F1
#
_entry.id   AF-A0A7J6FXR9-F1
#
_cell.length_a   1.000
_cell.length_b   1.000
_cell.length_c   1.000
_cell.angle_alpha   90.00
_cell.angle_beta   90.00
_cell.angle_gamma   90.00
#
_symmetry.space_group_name_H-M   'P 1'
#
loop_
_entity.id
_entity.type
_entity.pdbx_description
1 polymer ?
#
loop_
_entity_poly.entity_id
_entity_poly.type
_entity_poly.pdbx_seq_one_letter_code
_entity_poly.pdbx_strand_id
1 'polypeptide(L)'
;MDIYSKTVNFVTLALHIYTSLVLFGICLGQSFPANFIFGDSLVDTGNNNYIVSLSKANYVPNGIDFGSPTGRFTNGRTVIDIIGNILLLRFCQELGFKHFAPPYLAPTTSGPIVLDGVNYASGGSGIFNETGIIFGGRINFDAQIDNFVNTKQDIISQIGLLATMQLFEKSLFSITIGSNDFTNNYLGPKQMLVSPDKFVRAMISRMKSQLNRLYNLGARKIVVVNVGTIGCIPYQRDINFKLGDNCAALPNELAQSFNTQLRSLVLELNANLKGSKFVYANGYHVMKDILDNYIKYGFEYQNSSCCYLAGRFGGLIPCGPSSKVCLDRSKYVFWDAYHPSDASNTVNFVTLALHIYTSLALFGICLGQSFPANFIFGDSLVDTGNNNYIVSLSKANYVPNGIDFGSPTGRFTNGRTVIDIIGNILLLRFCQELGFKHFAPPYLAPTTSGPIVLDGVNYASGGSGIFNETGIIFGGRINFDAQIDNFVNTKQDIISQIGLLATMQLFEKSLFSVTIGSNDFTNNYLGPKQMLVSPDKFVRAMISRLKSQLNRLYNLGARKIVVVSVGTIGCIPYQRDINFKLGDNCAALPNELAQSFNTQLRSLVLELNANLKGSKFVYANGYHVMKDILDNYIKYGFEYQNSSCCYLAGRFGGLIPCGPSSKVCLDRSKYVFWDAYHPSDASNVIIANHFLDGDTTFISPMNIRKLFSS
;
A
#
# COMPACT_ATOMS: atom_id res chain seq x y z
N MET A 1 -4.24 29.12 35.44
CA MET A 1 -5.05 28.29 34.52
C MET A 1 -4.25 27.24 33.73
N ASP A 2 -2.91 27.19 33.85
CA ASP A 2 -2.07 26.29 33.03
C ASP A 2 -1.69 24.94 33.66
N ILE A 3 -1.88 24.77 34.97
CA ILE A 3 -1.55 23.51 35.69
C ILE A 3 -2.70 22.48 35.53
N TYR A 4 -3.94 22.94 35.36
CA TYR A 4 -5.10 22.06 35.14
C TYR A 4 -5.13 21.47 33.72
N SER A 5 -4.67 22.19 32.69
CA SER A 5 -4.62 21.71 31.30
C SER A 5 -3.57 20.61 31.08
N LYS A 6 -2.40 20.73 31.72
CA LYS A 6 -1.30 19.75 31.59
C LYS A 6 -1.59 18.41 32.29
N THR A 7 -2.25 18.44 33.46
CA THR A 7 -2.66 17.22 34.18
C THR A 7 -3.81 16.50 33.48
N VAL A 8 -4.73 17.24 32.84
CA VAL A 8 -5.81 16.66 32.03
C VAL A 8 -5.25 15.92 30.81
N ASN A 9 -4.22 16.41 30.12
CA ASN A 9 -3.61 15.68 29.01
C ASN A 9 -2.86 14.42 29.44
N PHE A 10 -2.18 14.44 30.59
CA PHE A 10 -1.48 13.24 31.11
C PHE A 10 -2.47 12.18 31.60
N VAL A 11 -3.54 12.59 32.28
CA VAL A 11 -4.62 11.69 32.70
C VAL A 11 -5.39 11.17 31.49
N THR A 12 -5.66 11.99 30.47
CA THR A 12 -6.39 11.55 29.26
C THR A 12 -5.54 10.61 28.40
N LEU A 13 -4.23 10.85 28.29
CA LEU A 13 -3.29 9.95 27.62
C LEU A 13 -3.10 8.65 28.42
N ALA A 14 -2.95 8.72 29.76
CA ALA A 14 -2.88 7.56 30.62
C ALA A 14 -4.19 6.75 30.61
N LEU A 15 -5.35 7.41 30.54
CA LEU A 15 -6.66 6.77 30.42
C LEU A 15 -6.83 6.15 29.02
N HIS A 16 -6.38 6.80 27.94
CA HIS A 16 -6.39 6.23 26.59
C HIS A 16 -5.40 5.06 26.45
N ILE A 17 -4.22 5.16 27.07
CA ILE A 17 -3.24 4.07 27.17
C ILE A 17 -3.86 2.93 27.97
N TYR A 18 -4.43 3.19 29.14
CA TYR A 18 -5.07 2.18 29.98
C TYR A 18 -6.28 1.53 29.30
N THR A 19 -7.18 2.29 28.67
CA THR A 19 -8.31 1.74 27.91
C THR A 19 -7.85 0.98 26.69
N SER A 20 -6.81 1.43 25.98
CA SER A 20 -6.24 0.70 24.83
C SER A 20 -5.56 -0.58 25.27
N LEU A 21 -4.86 -0.59 26.40
CA LEU A 21 -4.22 -1.77 27.00
C LEU A 21 -5.24 -2.77 27.54
N VAL A 22 -6.30 -2.28 28.20
CA VAL A 22 -7.43 -3.09 28.68
C VAL A 22 -8.22 -3.64 27.49
N LEU A 23 -8.45 -2.86 26.44
CA LEU A 23 -9.10 -3.34 25.20
C LEU A 23 -8.21 -4.32 24.42
N PHE A 24 -6.88 -4.15 24.41
CA PHE A 24 -5.92 -5.11 23.83
C PHE A 24 -5.92 -6.43 24.61
N GLY A 25 -5.99 -6.37 25.95
CA GLY A 25 -6.14 -7.54 26.82
C GLY A 25 -7.50 -8.23 26.70
N ILE A 26 -8.58 -7.47 26.45
CA ILE A 26 -9.95 -7.99 26.31
C ILE A 26 -10.18 -8.61 24.90
N CYS A 27 -9.52 -8.12 23.84
CA CYS A 27 -9.67 -8.67 22.48
C CYS A 27 -8.70 -9.82 22.13
N LEU A 28 -7.69 -10.05 22.98
CA LEU A 28 -6.86 -11.26 23.08
C LEU A 28 -7.58 -12.58 22.94
N GLY A 29 -8.43 -12.90 23.92
CA GLY A 29 -8.88 -14.27 24.24
C GLY A 29 -7.75 -15.31 24.45
N GLN A 30 -6.50 -15.01 24.08
CA GLN A 30 -5.33 -15.88 24.04
C GLN A 30 -4.16 -15.17 24.70
N SER A 31 -3.81 -15.63 25.89
CA SER A 31 -2.48 -15.39 26.49
C SER A 31 -1.44 -16.22 25.72
N PHE A 32 -0.26 -15.64 25.45
CA PHE A 32 0.87 -16.39 24.92
C PHE A 32 1.58 -17.10 26.09
N PRO A 33 1.88 -18.40 25.99
CA PRO A 33 2.59 -19.10 27.06
C PRO A 33 4.08 -18.78 27.13
N ALA A 34 4.70 -18.35 26.03
CA ALA A 34 6.10 -17.94 26.00
C ALA A 34 6.38 -16.87 24.94
N ASN A 35 7.48 -16.13 25.12
CA ASN A 35 8.03 -15.23 24.10
C ASN A 35 9.53 -15.50 23.86
N PHE A 36 9.88 -15.95 22.65
CA PHE A 36 11.27 -16.17 22.22
C PHE A 36 11.75 -14.99 21.40
N ILE A 37 12.81 -14.33 21.85
CA ILE A 37 13.19 -12.99 21.39
C ILE A 37 14.55 -13.02 20.71
N PHE A 38 14.61 -12.48 19.50
CA PHE A 38 15.82 -12.38 18.68
C PHE A 38 16.02 -10.91 18.30
N GLY A 39 17.26 -10.45 18.32
CA GLY A 39 17.51 -9.06 17.98
C GLY A 39 18.86 -8.48 18.34
N ASP A 40 18.88 -7.16 18.35
CA ASP A 40 20.03 -6.35 18.71
C ASP A 40 19.86 -5.68 20.10
N SER A 41 20.62 -4.60 20.35
CA SER A 41 20.59 -3.86 21.61
C SER A 41 19.22 -3.27 21.96
N LEU A 42 18.32 -3.08 20.99
CA LEU A 42 16.97 -2.55 21.24
C LEU A 42 16.11 -3.51 22.09
N VAL A 43 16.47 -4.79 22.13
CA VAL A 43 15.72 -5.83 22.85
C VAL A 43 16.63 -6.74 23.68
N ASP A 44 17.93 -6.46 23.79
CA ASP A 44 18.86 -7.22 24.66
C ASP A 44 18.54 -6.99 26.15
N THR A 45 18.43 -8.08 26.90
CA THR A 45 18.17 -8.07 28.35
C THR A 45 19.39 -8.42 29.19
N GLY A 46 20.56 -8.61 28.57
CA GLY A 46 21.84 -8.76 29.25
C GLY A 46 22.77 -9.86 28.72
N ASN A 47 22.55 -10.40 27.51
CA ASN A 47 23.43 -11.44 26.96
C ASN A 47 24.88 -10.93 26.83
N ASN A 48 25.05 -9.66 26.46
CA ASN A 48 26.36 -9.06 26.31
C ASN A 48 27.19 -9.00 27.61
N ASN A 49 26.58 -9.21 28.78
CA ASN A 49 27.27 -9.25 30.06
C ASN A 49 28.20 -10.47 30.16
N TYR A 50 27.83 -11.58 29.53
CA TYR A 50 28.47 -12.89 29.63
C TYR A 50 29.50 -13.16 28.52
N ILE A 51 29.75 -12.17 27.64
CA ILE A 51 30.74 -12.25 26.57
C ILE A 51 31.74 -11.09 26.66
N VAL A 52 32.92 -11.26 26.08
CA VAL A 52 33.93 -10.20 25.98
C VAL A 52 33.52 -9.26 24.85
N SER A 53 32.82 -8.18 25.19
CA SER A 53 32.27 -7.20 24.24
C SER A 53 32.48 -5.77 24.74
N LEU A 54 32.65 -4.83 23.81
CA LEU A 54 32.58 -3.39 24.07
C LEU A 54 31.13 -2.87 24.06
N SER A 55 30.19 -3.61 23.48
CA SER A 55 28.77 -3.26 23.49
C SER A 55 28.13 -3.81 24.76
N LYS A 56 28.26 -3.10 25.89
CA LYS A 56 27.66 -3.48 27.18
C LYS A 56 26.89 -2.32 27.79
N ALA A 57 25.84 -2.65 28.55
CA ALA A 57 25.05 -1.70 29.32
C ALA A 57 24.82 -2.18 30.76
N ASN A 58 25.78 -2.91 31.33
CA ASN A 58 25.74 -3.45 32.70
C ASN A 58 26.36 -2.52 33.76
N TYR A 59 26.35 -1.23 33.48
CA TYR A 59 26.89 -0.20 34.35
C TYR A 59 25.94 0.99 34.43
N VAL A 60 25.99 1.71 35.55
CA VAL A 60 25.25 2.97 35.75
C VAL A 60 25.72 3.98 34.68
N PRO A 61 24.83 4.81 34.11
CA PRO A 61 23.43 5.01 34.51
C PRO A 61 22.39 4.14 33.77
N ASN A 62 22.80 3.15 32.97
CA ASN A 62 21.84 2.24 32.34
C ASN A 62 21.03 1.47 33.41
N GLY A 63 19.74 1.25 33.16
CA GLY A 63 18.84 0.59 34.11
C GLY A 63 18.52 1.38 35.38
N ILE A 64 18.83 2.68 35.45
CA ILE A 64 18.53 3.54 36.62
C ILE A 64 17.04 3.52 37.02
N ASP A 65 16.12 3.46 36.06
CA ASP A 65 14.67 3.34 36.28
C ASP A 65 14.20 1.88 36.37
N PHE A 66 15.05 0.93 35.99
CA PHE A 66 14.81 -0.51 36.17
C PHE A 66 15.16 -0.98 37.59
N GLY A 67 15.96 -0.19 38.33
CA GLY A 67 16.44 -0.46 39.68
C GLY A 67 17.91 -0.87 39.75
N SER A 68 18.45 -1.42 38.66
CA SER A 68 19.88 -1.70 38.51
C SER A 68 20.27 -1.91 37.03
N PRO A 69 21.55 -1.74 36.66
CA PRO A 69 22.03 -2.08 35.32
C PRO A 69 21.94 -3.58 35.06
N THR A 70 21.13 -3.98 34.07
CA THR A 70 20.94 -5.40 33.69
C THR A 70 21.59 -5.75 32.35
N GLY A 71 22.12 -4.78 31.62
CA GLY A 71 22.57 -4.95 30.23
C GLY A 71 21.55 -4.49 29.18
N ARG A 72 20.40 -3.95 29.60
CA ARG A 72 19.47 -3.23 28.72
C ARG A 72 20.06 -1.87 28.33
N PHE A 73 20.06 -1.55 27.04
CA PHE A 73 20.57 -0.29 26.50
C PHE A 73 19.54 0.85 26.63
N THR A 74 19.05 1.08 27.84
CA THR A 74 18.07 2.13 28.16
C THR A 74 18.12 2.45 29.66
N ASN A 75 17.42 3.49 30.11
CA ASN A 75 17.25 3.78 31.54
C ASN A 75 16.36 2.77 32.26
N GLY A 76 15.45 2.10 31.56
CA GLY A 76 14.45 1.22 32.18
C GLY A 76 14.20 -0.07 31.40
N ARG A 77 12.96 -0.25 30.94
CA ARG A 77 12.48 -1.39 30.16
C ARG A 77 12.70 -1.16 28.67
N THR A 78 13.01 -2.22 27.96
CA THR A 78 12.95 -2.28 26.50
C THR A 78 11.50 -2.45 26.04
N VAL A 79 11.24 -2.29 24.74
CA VAL A 79 9.89 -2.55 24.19
C VAL A 79 9.42 -3.99 24.46
N ILE A 80 10.34 -4.96 24.48
CA ILE A 80 10.00 -6.37 24.65
C ILE A 80 9.65 -6.74 26.10
N ASP A 81 10.23 -6.03 27.06
CA ASP A 81 9.85 -6.12 28.46
C ASP A 81 8.42 -5.63 28.69
N ILE A 82 8.03 -4.56 27.99
CA ILE A 82 6.69 -3.96 28.04
C ILE A 82 5.68 -4.91 27.39
N ILE A 83 6.01 -5.48 26.23
CA ILE A 83 5.24 -6.53 25.55
C ILE A 83 5.02 -7.72 26.51
N GLY A 84 6.09 -8.24 27.12
CA GLY A 84 6.02 -9.36 28.06
C GLY A 84 5.11 -9.05 29.25
N ASN A 85 5.26 -7.87 29.86
CA ASN A 85 4.45 -7.45 31.00
C ASN A 85 2.97 -7.20 30.68
N ILE A 86 2.56 -7.07 29.41
CA ILE A 86 1.18 -6.74 29.03
C ILE A 86 0.49 -7.94 28.37
N LEU A 87 1.19 -8.68 27.52
CA LEU A 87 0.66 -9.85 26.81
C LEU A 87 0.72 -11.16 27.61
N LEU A 88 1.63 -11.27 28.57
CA LEU A 88 1.77 -12.45 29.43
C LEU A 88 1.01 -12.32 30.76
N LEU A 89 0.31 -11.19 30.99
CA LEU A 89 -0.61 -11.07 32.12
C LEU A 89 -1.76 -12.06 31.94
N ARG A 90 -1.65 -13.21 32.62
CA ARG A 90 -2.81 -13.78 33.27
C ARG A 90 -3.42 -12.64 34.09
N PHE A 91 -4.66 -12.26 33.78
CA PHE A 91 -5.46 -11.29 34.53
C PHE A 91 -5.63 -11.80 35.98
N CYS A 92 -4.60 -11.64 36.82
CA CYS A 92 -4.58 -11.88 38.27
C CYS A 92 -3.23 -11.37 38.81
N GLN A 93 -3.13 -10.06 38.98
CA GLN A 93 -2.24 -9.46 39.97
C GLN A 93 -2.68 -9.97 41.36
N GLU A 94 -2.16 -11.10 41.83
CA GLU A 94 -2.11 -11.38 43.28
C GLU A 94 -0.86 -12.15 43.74
N LEU A 95 0.06 -12.56 42.87
CA LEU A 95 1.30 -13.23 43.29
C LEU A 95 2.47 -12.66 42.50
N GLY A 96 3.30 -11.84 43.16
CA GLY A 96 4.35 -11.03 42.56
C GLY A 96 5.41 -11.81 41.77
N PHE A 97 5.19 -11.96 40.47
CA PHE A 97 6.16 -12.51 39.54
C PHE A 97 6.53 -11.50 38.43
N LYS A 98 7.83 -11.15 38.40
CA LYS A 98 8.51 -10.27 37.43
C LYS A 98 9.17 -11.10 36.32
N HIS A 99 8.45 -11.91 35.56
CA HIS A 99 9.10 -12.80 34.58
C HIS A 99 9.32 -12.11 33.24
N PHE A 100 10.32 -11.21 33.20
CA PHE A 100 10.95 -10.79 31.95
C PHE A 100 11.69 -11.99 31.35
N ALA A 101 11.63 -12.17 30.02
CA ALA A 101 12.40 -13.21 29.34
C ALA A 101 13.91 -13.02 29.64
N PRO A 102 14.56 -13.99 30.32
CA PRO A 102 15.93 -13.83 30.75
C PRO A 102 16.90 -13.94 29.56
N PRO A 103 18.10 -13.34 29.65
CA PRO A 103 19.11 -13.51 28.61
C PRO A 103 19.58 -14.97 28.59
N TYR A 104 19.67 -15.55 27.39
CA TYR A 104 20.09 -16.94 27.17
C TYR A 104 21.39 -17.31 27.89
N LEU A 105 22.38 -16.43 27.90
CA LEU A 105 23.70 -16.71 28.50
C LEU A 105 23.74 -16.57 30.03
N ALA A 106 22.67 -16.12 30.69
CA ALA A 106 22.68 -16.06 32.15
C ALA A 106 22.69 -17.48 32.75
N PRO A 107 23.53 -17.75 33.77
CA PRO A 107 23.54 -19.05 34.46
C PRO A 107 22.17 -19.44 35.05
N THR A 108 21.34 -18.45 35.36
CA THR A 108 19.98 -18.63 35.88
C THR A 108 18.95 -19.00 34.80
N THR A 109 19.31 -18.95 33.52
CA THR A 109 18.42 -19.31 32.39
C THR A 109 18.50 -20.81 32.13
N SER A 110 17.99 -21.59 33.08
CA SER A 110 17.97 -23.06 33.01
C SER A 110 16.76 -23.64 33.74
N GLY A 111 16.41 -24.90 33.43
CA GLY A 111 15.25 -25.57 34.01
C GLY A 111 13.92 -24.94 33.55
N PRO A 112 12.88 -24.90 34.41
CA PRO A 112 11.53 -24.51 34.01
C PRO A 112 11.40 -23.09 33.44
N ILE A 113 12.31 -22.17 33.76
CA ILE A 113 12.22 -20.76 33.34
C ILE A 113 12.26 -20.60 31.81
N VAL A 114 12.88 -21.55 31.09
CA VAL A 114 12.95 -21.49 29.62
C VAL A 114 11.61 -21.78 28.94
N LEU A 115 10.65 -22.34 29.68
CA LEU A 115 9.29 -22.61 29.20
C LEU A 115 8.46 -21.32 29.03
N ASP A 116 8.81 -20.25 29.76
CA ASP A 116 8.18 -18.93 29.68
C ASP A 116 8.78 -18.05 28.57
N GLY A 117 9.86 -18.53 27.94
CA GLY A 117 10.57 -17.85 26.86
C GLY A 117 11.97 -17.40 27.24
N VAL A 118 12.78 -17.10 26.23
CA VAL A 118 14.20 -16.75 26.37
C VAL A 118 14.56 -15.62 25.42
N ASN A 119 15.44 -14.73 25.86
CA ASN A 119 15.98 -13.66 25.05
C ASN A 119 17.37 -14.00 24.51
N TYR A 120 17.49 -14.08 23.18
CA TYR A 120 18.73 -14.37 22.46
C TYR A 120 19.39 -13.13 21.87
N ALA A 121 18.77 -11.96 22.00
CA ALA A 121 19.27 -10.71 21.42
C ALA A 121 20.62 -10.31 21.99
N SER A 122 21.41 -9.58 21.20
CA SER A 122 22.77 -9.20 21.59
C SER A 122 23.12 -7.81 21.05
N GLY A 123 23.60 -6.93 21.93
CA GLY A 123 24.13 -5.63 21.56
C GLY A 123 25.18 -5.70 20.46
N GLY A 124 25.02 -4.86 19.43
CA GLY A 124 25.87 -4.81 18.24
C GLY A 124 25.56 -5.87 17.17
N SER A 125 24.64 -6.80 17.42
CA SER A 125 24.26 -7.82 16.43
C SER A 125 23.53 -7.22 15.22
N GLY A 126 23.72 -7.83 14.05
CA GLY A 126 22.97 -7.55 12.83
C GLY A 126 22.52 -8.82 12.13
N ILE A 127 21.86 -8.64 11.00
CA ILE A 127 21.42 -9.73 10.12
C ILE A 127 22.63 -10.45 9.54
N PHE A 128 23.68 -9.73 9.14
CA PHE A 128 24.95 -10.31 8.72
C PHE A 128 25.84 -10.71 9.91
N ASN A 129 26.63 -11.77 9.74
CA ASN A 129 27.49 -12.29 10.81
C ASN A 129 28.66 -11.36 11.15
N GLU A 130 29.09 -10.56 10.17
CA GLU A 130 30.21 -9.63 10.28
C GLU A 130 29.79 -8.30 10.93
N THR A 131 28.48 -8.01 10.96
CA THR A 131 27.96 -6.77 11.54
C THR A 131 28.35 -6.68 13.02
N GLY A 132 28.82 -5.50 13.44
CA GLY A 132 29.21 -5.23 14.82
C GLY A 132 30.53 -5.84 15.28
N ILE A 133 31.35 -6.39 14.37
CA ILE A 133 32.65 -6.99 14.71
C ILE A 133 33.59 -6.03 15.47
N ILE A 134 33.43 -4.72 15.27
CA ILE A 134 34.18 -3.67 15.97
C ILE A 134 34.00 -3.71 17.50
N PHE A 135 32.93 -4.34 18.00
CA PHE A 135 32.66 -4.47 19.43
C PHE A 135 33.25 -5.74 20.05
N GLY A 136 33.92 -6.59 19.27
CA GLY A 136 34.43 -7.89 19.73
C GLY A 136 33.34 -8.95 19.79
N GLY A 137 33.07 -9.51 20.98
CA GLY A 137 32.04 -10.52 21.19
C GLY A 137 30.63 -9.99 20.91
N ARG A 138 29.86 -10.75 20.13
CA ARG A 138 28.45 -10.52 19.82
C ARG A 138 27.80 -11.84 19.40
N ILE A 139 26.51 -12.02 19.69
CA ILE A 139 25.73 -13.17 19.22
C ILE A 139 25.03 -12.74 17.94
N ASN A 140 25.63 -13.03 16.77
CA ASN A 140 25.01 -12.75 15.47
C ASN A 140 23.70 -13.53 15.27
N PHE A 141 22.86 -13.10 14.32
CA PHE A 141 21.51 -13.66 14.17
C PHE A 141 21.47 -15.18 13.98
N ASP A 142 22.45 -15.75 13.27
CA ASP A 142 22.57 -17.20 13.08
C ASP A 142 22.82 -17.91 14.41
N ALA A 143 23.77 -17.40 15.20
CA ALA A 143 24.07 -17.92 16.53
C ALA A 143 22.90 -17.74 17.51
N GLN A 144 22.09 -16.69 17.37
CA GLN A 144 20.87 -16.53 18.17
C GLN A 144 19.88 -17.66 17.89
N ILE A 145 19.71 -18.03 16.62
CA ILE A 145 18.86 -19.15 16.22
C ILE A 145 19.45 -20.49 16.65
N ASP A 146 20.78 -20.66 16.57
CA ASP A 146 21.46 -21.87 17.07
C ASP A 146 21.28 -22.03 18.59
N ASN A 147 21.34 -20.93 19.35
CA ASN A 147 21.02 -20.93 20.77
C ASN A 147 19.57 -21.35 21.04
N PHE A 148 18.62 -20.90 20.20
CA PHE A 148 17.24 -21.38 20.27
C PHE A 148 17.11 -22.88 19.94
N VAL A 149 17.94 -23.43 19.05
CA VAL A 149 17.98 -24.89 18.82
C VAL A 149 18.34 -25.62 20.11
N ASN A 150 19.31 -25.14 20.89
CA ASN A 150 19.67 -25.72 22.18
C ASN A 150 18.51 -25.61 23.17
N THR A 151 17.91 -24.42 23.31
CA THR A 151 16.74 -24.24 24.18
C THR A 151 15.58 -25.15 23.79
N LYS A 152 15.35 -25.38 22.49
CA LYS A 152 14.35 -26.35 22.03
C LYS A 152 14.64 -27.75 22.57
N GLN A 153 15.88 -28.21 22.55
CA GLN A 153 16.23 -29.52 23.11
C GLN A 153 16.04 -29.56 24.63
N ASP A 154 16.37 -28.48 25.33
CA ASP A 154 16.14 -28.36 26.78
C ASP A 154 14.65 -28.37 27.13
N ILE A 155 13.79 -27.78 26.29
CA ILE A 155 12.35 -27.84 26.46
C ILE A 155 11.83 -29.25 26.16
N ILE A 156 12.34 -29.91 25.11
CA ILE A 156 11.96 -31.30 24.77
C ILE A 156 12.31 -32.26 25.91
N SER A 157 13.47 -32.09 26.55
CA SER A 157 13.88 -32.95 27.67
C SER A 157 13.00 -32.74 28.92
N GLN A 158 12.41 -31.55 29.08
CA GLN A 158 11.55 -31.23 30.21
C GLN A 158 10.08 -31.66 30.02
N ILE A 159 9.49 -31.40 28.85
CA ILE A 159 8.05 -31.58 28.63
C ILE A 159 7.70 -32.57 27.51
N GLY A 160 8.70 -33.09 26.79
CA GLY A 160 8.52 -34.00 25.66
C GLY A 160 8.16 -33.28 24.36
N LEU A 161 8.47 -33.92 23.23
CA LEU A 161 8.39 -33.34 21.90
C LEU A 161 6.99 -32.80 21.53
N LEU A 162 5.93 -33.56 21.82
CA LEU A 162 4.56 -33.16 21.47
C LEU A 162 4.13 -31.91 22.24
N ALA A 163 4.44 -31.82 23.53
CA ALA A 163 4.13 -30.65 24.34
C ALA A 163 4.98 -29.44 23.92
N THR A 164 6.25 -29.64 23.55
CA THR A 164 7.08 -28.58 22.97
C THR A 164 6.46 -28.00 21.70
N MET A 165 5.97 -28.85 20.80
CA MET A 165 5.33 -28.37 19.56
C MET A 165 4.08 -27.54 19.84
N GLN A 166 3.24 -27.98 20.79
CA GLN A 166 2.05 -27.22 21.22
C GLN A 166 2.41 -25.90 21.91
N LEU A 167 3.48 -25.88 22.70
CA LEU A 167 4.02 -24.66 23.30
C LEU A 167 4.40 -23.69 22.18
N PHE A 168 5.26 -24.11 21.24
CA PHE A 168 5.77 -23.25 20.18
C PHE A 168 4.70 -22.76 19.21
N GLU A 169 3.67 -23.56 18.94
CA GLU A 169 2.52 -23.14 18.14
C GLU A 169 1.76 -21.98 18.80
N LYS A 170 1.69 -21.98 20.14
CA LYS A 170 1.00 -20.95 20.92
C LYS A 170 1.87 -19.75 21.26
N SER A 171 3.19 -19.93 21.34
CA SER A 171 4.18 -18.92 21.73
C SER A 171 4.43 -17.85 20.67
N LEU A 172 4.94 -16.70 21.12
CA LEU A 172 5.36 -15.59 20.28
C LEU A 172 6.85 -15.68 19.95
N PHE A 173 7.20 -15.36 18.70
CA PHE A 173 8.58 -15.21 18.25
C PHE A 173 8.78 -13.77 17.78
N SER A 174 9.62 -13.02 18.50
CA SER A 174 9.80 -11.57 18.28
C SER A 174 11.18 -11.29 17.70
N ILE A 175 11.24 -10.63 16.54
CA ILE A 175 12.50 -10.31 15.83
C ILE A 175 12.62 -8.79 15.68
N THR A 176 13.67 -8.21 16.27
CA THR A 176 14.03 -6.78 16.13
C THR A 176 15.52 -6.66 15.82
N ILE A 177 15.87 -6.57 14.54
CA ILE A 177 17.27 -6.56 14.08
C ILE A 177 17.39 -5.86 12.73
N GLY A 178 18.55 -5.28 12.44
CA GLY A 178 18.89 -4.72 11.12
C GLY A 178 19.49 -3.32 11.17
N SER A 179 19.27 -2.57 12.26
CA SER A 179 19.78 -1.20 12.39
C SER A 179 21.32 -1.17 12.34
N ASN A 180 21.96 -2.15 12.99
CA ASN A 180 23.41 -2.29 13.02
C ASN A 180 24.03 -2.63 11.66
N ASP A 181 23.30 -3.29 10.76
CA ASP A 181 23.82 -3.58 9.41
C ASP A 181 24.01 -2.29 8.61
N PHE A 182 23.28 -1.23 8.95
CA PHE A 182 23.51 0.10 8.39
C PHE A 182 24.55 0.88 9.21
N THR A 183 24.34 1.05 10.51
CA THR A 183 25.18 1.93 11.35
C THR A 183 26.58 1.40 11.58
N ASN A 184 26.73 0.09 11.78
CA ASN A 184 27.97 -0.58 12.18
C ASN A 184 28.56 -1.47 11.08
N ASN A 185 28.07 -1.33 9.84
CA ASN A 185 28.56 -2.07 8.68
C ASN A 185 28.50 -1.21 7.41
N TYR A 186 27.31 -1.00 6.82
CA TYR A 186 27.19 -0.34 5.50
C TYR A 186 27.74 1.09 5.46
N LEU A 187 27.43 1.91 6.46
CA LEU A 187 27.86 3.31 6.53
C LEU A 187 29.34 3.46 6.94
N GLY A 188 30.06 2.35 7.13
CA GLY A 188 31.51 2.34 7.30
C GLY A 188 32.27 2.51 5.98
N PRO A 189 33.53 2.98 6.03
CA PRO A 189 34.29 3.37 4.84
C PRO A 189 34.57 2.23 3.84
N LYS A 190 34.57 0.97 4.28
CA LYS A 190 34.83 -0.20 3.41
C LYS A 190 33.60 -0.66 2.61
N GLN A 191 32.39 -0.50 3.16
CA GLN A 191 31.19 -1.16 2.64
C GLN A 191 30.39 -0.26 1.67
N MET A 192 30.60 1.06 1.71
CA MET A 192 30.02 2.03 0.75
C MET A 192 30.45 1.81 -0.71
N LEU A 193 31.39 0.88 -0.97
CA LEU A 193 31.81 0.47 -2.31
C LEU A 193 30.80 -0.48 -2.99
N VAL A 194 29.86 -1.06 -2.23
CA VAL A 194 28.74 -1.87 -2.75
C VAL A 194 27.52 -0.98 -2.91
N SER A 195 26.74 -1.14 -3.99
CA SER A 195 25.53 -0.34 -4.15
C SER A 195 24.49 -0.60 -3.04
N PRO A 196 23.76 0.43 -2.58
CA PRO A 196 22.73 0.30 -1.54
C PRO A 196 21.73 -0.83 -1.80
N ASP A 197 21.25 -0.90 -3.03
CA ASP A 197 20.27 -1.88 -3.49
C ASP A 197 20.81 -3.32 -3.44
N LYS A 198 22.07 -3.55 -3.83
CA LYS A 198 22.70 -4.87 -3.71
C LYS A 198 22.88 -5.28 -2.25
N PHE A 199 23.25 -4.35 -1.38
CA PHE A 199 23.39 -4.60 0.05
C PHE A 199 22.05 -4.97 0.70
N VAL A 200 21.00 -4.17 0.46
CA VAL A 200 19.66 -4.42 1.01
C VAL A 200 19.08 -5.74 0.49
N ARG A 201 19.24 -6.08 -0.79
CA ARG A 201 18.82 -7.40 -1.31
C ARG A 201 19.50 -8.56 -0.59
N ALA A 202 20.80 -8.42 -0.30
CA ALA A 202 21.53 -9.45 0.45
C ALA A 202 21.02 -9.57 1.90
N MET A 203 20.69 -8.45 2.56
CA MET A 203 20.06 -8.46 3.89
C MET A 203 18.70 -9.19 3.86
N ILE A 204 17.86 -8.89 2.88
CA ILE A 204 16.53 -9.50 2.72
C ILE A 204 16.63 -11.01 2.45
N SER A 205 17.56 -11.42 1.59
CA SER A 205 17.83 -12.84 1.32
C SER A 205 18.25 -13.58 2.60
N ARG A 206 19.13 -12.98 3.41
CA ARG A 206 19.57 -13.56 4.68
C ARG A 206 18.44 -13.60 5.71
N MET A 207 17.68 -12.52 5.87
CA MET A 207 16.50 -12.46 6.73
C MET A 207 15.49 -13.56 6.34
N LYS A 208 15.22 -13.74 5.04
CA LYS A 208 14.36 -14.83 4.54
C LYS A 208 14.85 -16.20 4.98
N SER A 209 16.15 -16.47 4.84
CA SER A 209 16.74 -17.74 5.28
C SER A 209 16.50 -17.99 6.79
N GLN A 210 16.78 -17.00 7.62
CA GLN A 210 16.62 -17.12 9.07
C GLN A 210 15.15 -17.28 9.51
N LEU A 211 14.21 -16.56 8.88
CA LEU A 211 12.78 -16.73 9.15
C LEU A 211 12.26 -18.12 8.73
N ASN A 212 12.75 -18.67 7.62
CA ASN A 212 12.47 -20.06 7.25
C ASN A 212 13.06 -21.06 8.25
N ARG A 213 14.28 -20.82 8.76
CA ARG A 213 14.88 -21.65 9.82
C ARG A 213 14.02 -21.66 11.08
N LEU A 214 13.57 -20.50 11.56
CA LEU A 214 12.66 -20.41 12.72
C LEU A 214 11.34 -21.15 12.48
N TYR A 215 10.73 -21.00 11.30
CA TYR A 215 9.53 -21.76 10.92
C TYR A 215 9.76 -23.27 10.98
N ASN A 216 10.88 -23.76 10.43
CA ASN A 216 11.25 -25.17 10.47
C ASN A 216 11.52 -25.68 11.90
N LEU A 217 11.95 -24.80 12.80
CA LEU A 217 12.14 -25.13 14.22
C LEU A 217 10.83 -25.17 15.01
N GLY A 218 9.71 -24.74 14.43
CA GLY A 218 8.38 -24.84 15.03
C GLY A 218 7.72 -23.49 15.32
N ALA A 219 8.36 -22.36 14.98
CA ALA A 219 7.74 -21.06 15.14
C ALA A 219 6.49 -20.93 14.25
N ARG A 220 5.37 -20.48 14.82
CA ARG A 220 4.10 -20.28 14.09
C ARG A 220 3.55 -18.86 14.19
N LYS A 221 3.80 -18.13 15.28
CA LYS A 221 3.38 -16.74 15.45
C LYS A 221 4.62 -15.85 15.52
N ILE A 222 4.96 -15.22 14.40
CA ILE A 222 6.22 -14.49 14.24
C ILE A 222 5.93 -13.01 14.02
N VAL A 223 6.53 -12.14 14.82
CA VAL A 223 6.49 -10.68 14.64
C VAL A 223 7.88 -10.20 14.22
N VAL A 224 7.96 -9.54 13.07
CA VAL A 224 9.19 -8.95 12.55
C VAL A 224 9.06 -7.43 12.57
N VAL A 225 9.85 -6.77 13.41
CA VAL A 225 9.91 -5.32 13.50
C VAL A 225 10.88 -4.79 12.46
N ASN A 226 10.45 -3.80 11.69
CA ASN A 226 11.27 -3.17 10.68
C ASN A 226 12.31 -2.20 11.30
N VAL A 227 13.24 -1.69 10.49
CA VAL A 227 14.32 -0.80 10.96
C VAL A 227 13.76 0.61 11.22
N GLY A 228 14.12 1.22 12.35
CA GLY A 228 13.66 2.55 12.75
C GLY A 228 14.28 3.72 11.96
N THR A 229 13.98 4.95 12.36
CA THR A 229 14.47 6.20 11.73
C THR A 229 15.94 6.48 12.06
N ILE A 230 16.86 5.67 11.52
CA ILE A 230 18.31 5.75 11.83
C ILE A 230 18.85 7.17 11.69
N GLY A 231 18.50 7.87 10.62
CA GLY A 231 19.02 9.22 10.35
C GLY A 231 18.60 10.28 11.39
N CYS A 232 17.63 9.97 12.25
CA CYS A 232 17.10 10.89 13.25
C CYS A 232 17.65 10.65 14.67
N ILE A 233 18.46 9.61 14.89
CA ILE A 233 19.05 9.35 16.21
C ILE A 233 20.11 10.41 16.56
N PRO A 234 20.37 10.69 17.85
CA PRO A 234 21.34 11.71 18.26
C PRO A 234 22.74 11.51 17.67
N TYR A 235 23.23 10.26 17.56
CA TYR A 235 24.51 9.94 16.92
C TYR A 235 24.57 10.48 15.48
N GLN A 236 23.58 10.16 14.65
CA GLN A 236 23.55 10.58 13.24
C GLN A 236 23.48 12.11 13.11
N ARG A 237 22.79 12.79 14.02
CA ARG A 237 22.70 14.25 14.02
C ARG A 237 24.04 14.90 14.34
N ASP A 238 24.76 14.38 15.33
CA ASP A 238 26.05 14.94 15.73
C ASP A 238 27.17 14.67 14.70
N ILE A 239 27.21 13.50 14.07
CA ILE A 239 28.22 13.22 13.02
C ILE A 239 27.90 13.95 11.69
N ASN A 240 26.63 14.32 11.47
CA ASN A 240 26.19 15.11 10.32
C ASN A 240 25.91 16.58 10.70
N PHE A 241 26.82 17.20 11.48
CA PHE A 241 26.63 18.53 12.07
C PHE A 241 26.19 19.65 11.10
N LYS A 242 26.51 19.53 9.80
CA LYS A 242 26.10 20.49 8.75
C LYS A 242 24.58 20.52 8.52
N LEU A 243 23.85 19.49 8.94
CA LEU A 243 22.40 19.38 8.79
C LEU A 243 21.62 20.11 9.89
N GLY A 244 22.29 20.63 10.93
CA GLY A 244 21.63 21.29 12.05
C GLY A 244 20.70 20.34 12.82
N ASP A 245 19.44 20.73 13.01
CA ASP A 245 18.43 19.92 13.69
C ASP A 245 17.69 18.95 12.75
N ASN A 246 18.16 18.77 11.51
CA ASN A 246 17.53 17.85 10.56
C ASN A 246 18.07 16.42 10.68
N CYS A 247 17.26 15.43 10.28
CA CYS A 247 17.71 14.05 10.18
C CYS A 247 18.60 13.84 8.93
N ALA A 248 19.54 12.90 9.01
CA ALA A 248 20.31 12.46 7.85
C ALA A 248 19.44 11.65 6.88
N ALA A 249 19.42 12.04 5.61
CA ALA A 249 18.57 11.40 4.59
C ALA A 249 19.02 9.97 4.27
N LEU A 250 20.30 9.78 3.95
CA LEU A 250 20.83 8.49 3.47
C LEU A 250 20.54 7.30 4.43
N PRO A 251 20.80 7.37 5.75
CA PRO A 251 20.45 6.26 6.65
C PRO A 251 18.94 5.97 6.69
N ASN A 252 18.10 6.99 6.56
CA ASN A 252 16.65 6.83 6.52
C ASN A 252 16.17 6.24 5.18
N GLU A 253 16.82 6.58 4.06
CA GLU A 253 16.53 5.99 2.74
C GLU A 253 16.90 4.51 2.71
N LEU A 254 18.05 4.14 3.28
CA LEU A 254 18.48 2.74 3.44
C LEU A 254 17.50 1.93 4.28
N ALA A 255 17.10 2.47 5.44
CA ALA A 255 16.09 1.84 6.30
C ALA A 255 14.76 1.65 5.56
N GLN A 256 14.26 2.67 4.85
CA GLN A 256 13.01 2.59 4.09
C GLN A 256 13.08 1.59 2.92
N SER A 257 14.21 1.51 2.22
CA SER A 257 14.45 0.52 1.16
C SER A 257 14.36 -0.91 1.70
N PHE A 258 15.05 -1.18 2.83
CA PHE A 258 14.95 -2.47 3.51
C PHE A 258 13.53 -2.75 4.02
N ASN A 259 12.90 -1.77 4.67
CA ASN A 259 11.56 -1.91 5.24
C ASN A 259 10.50 -2.23 4.18
N THR A 260 10.63 -1.66 2.98
CA THR A 260 9.76 -1.94 1.83
C THR A 260 9.91 -3.38 1.37
N GLN A 261 11.14 -3.85 1.19
CA GLN A 261 11.41 -5.23 0.77
C GLN A 261 11.06 -6.25 1.86
N LEU A 262 11.25 -5.91 3.14
CA LEU A 262 10.87 -6.74 4.27
C LEU A 262 9.35 -6.94 4.34
N ARG A 263 8.57 -5.89 4.04
CA ARG A 263 7.10 -6.00 3.95
C ARG A 263 6.71 -7.00 2.85
N SER A 264 7.31 -6.91 1.67
CA SER A 264 7.08 -7.87 0.58
C SER A 264 7.48 -9.30 0.97
N LEU A 265 8.60 -9.47 1.67
CA LEU A 265 9.05 -10.77 2.18
C LEU A 265 8.03 -11.35 3.19
N VAL A 266 7.49 -10.56 4.11
CA VAL A 266 6.48 -11.02 5.08
C VAL A 266 5.20 -11.48 4.35
N LEU A 267 4.77 -10.79 3.30
CA LEU A 267 3.64 -11.22 2.47
C LEU A 267 3.94 -12.55 1.76
N GLU A 268 5.15 -12.69 1.20
CA GLU A 268 5.61 -13.93 0.58
C GLU A 268 5.60 -15.10 1.56
N LEU A 269 6.13 -14.90 2.77
CA LEU A 269 6.19 -15.95 3.81
C LEU A 269 4.78 -16.37 4.25
N ASN A 270 3.85 -15.44 4.43
CA ASN A 270 2.45 -15.77 4.76
C ASN A 270 1.75 -16.56 3.64
N ALA A 271 2.07 -16.29 2.37
CA ALA A 271 1.50 -17.02 1.24
C ALA A 271 2.04 -18.47 1.15
N ASN A 272 3.31 -18.67 1.51
CA ASN A 272 4.02 -19.92 1.25
C ASN A 272 4.16 -20.84 2.48
N LEU A 273 4.19 -20.29 3.70
CA LEU A 273 4.42 -21.03 4.94
C LEU A 273 3.11 -21.29 5.68
N LYS A 274 2.39 -22.34 5.26
CA LYS A 274 1.08 -22.71 5.81
C LYS A 274 1.13 -22.95 7.33
N GLY A 275 0.05 -22.58 8.01
CA GLY A 275 -0.08 -22.76 9.46
C GLY A 275 0.75 -21.78 10.29
N SER A 276 1.53 -20.88 9.66
CA SER A 276 2.21 -19.79 10.34
C SER A 276 1.58 -18.44 9.99
N LYS A 277 1.79 -17.47 10.89
CA LYS A 277 1.39 -16.09 10.73
C LYS A 277 2.59 -15.21 11.01
N PHE A 278 3.05 -14.52 9.98
CA PHE A 278 4.07 -13.49 10.06
C PHE A 278 3.40 -12.12 10.11
N VAL A 279 3.77 -11.32 11.11
CA VAL A 279 3.28 -9.95 11.29
C VAL A 279 4.43 -8.99 11.05
N TYR A 280 4.23 -8.06 10.12
CA TYR A 280 5.12 -6.94 9.90
C TYR A 280 4.77 -5.81 10.89
N ALA A 281 5.70 -5.47 11.78
CA ALA A 281 5.55 -4.37 12.72
C ALA A 281 6.34 -3.14 12.23
N ASN A 282 5.63 -2.04 11.97
CA ASN A 282 6.21 -0.83 11.39
C ASN A 282 6.81 0.11 12.45
N GLY A 283 7.91 -0.31 13.08
CA GLY A 283 8.67 0.50 14.03
C GLY A 283 9.16 1.84 13.46
N TYR A 284 9.49 1.90 12.16
CA TYR A 284 9.88 3.14 11.49
C TYR A 284 8.80 4.23 11.59
N HIS A 285 7.57 3.91 11.18
CA HIS A 285 6.48 4.87 11.18
C HIS A 285 6.10 5.30 12.60
N VAL A 286 6.08 4.35 13.54
CA VAL A 286 5.80 4.65 14.96
C VAL A 286 6.85 5.62 15.51
N MET A 287 8.13 5.35 15.29
CA MET A 287 9.19 6.23 15.77
C MET A 287 9.14 7.60 15.08
N LYS A 288 8.88 7.64 13.77
CA LYS A 288 8.73 8.91 13.03
C LYS A 288 7.58 9.75 13.59
N ASP A 289 6.44 9.14 13.88
CA ASP A 289 5.29 9.81 14.49
C ASP A 289 5.62 10.33 15.89
N ILE A 290 6.34 9.56 16.71
CA ILE A 290 6.81 10.03 18.02
C ILE A 290 7.72 11.25 17.87
N LEU A 291 8.65 11.24 16.91
CA LEU A 291 9.57 12.35 16.68
C LEU A 291 8.86 13.62 16.18
N ASP A 292 7.90 13.46 15.26
CA ASP A 292 7.14 14.57 14.69
C ASP A 292 6.13 15.16 15.68
N ASN A 293 5.55 14.32 16.53
CA ASN A 293 4.47 14.67 17.46
C ASN A 293 4.88 14.53 18.93
N TYR A 294 6.16 14.65 19.25
CA TYR A 294 6.72 14.33 20.57
C TYR A 294 6.04 15.04 21.75
N ILE A 295 5.61 16.29 21.57
CA ILE A 295 4.88 17.06 22.59
C ILE A 295 3.54 16.39 22.94
N LYS A 296 2.83 15.85 21.94
CA LYS A 296 1.55 15.12 22.13
C LYS A 296 1.75 13.90 23.02
N TYR A 297 2.93 13.28 22.94
CA TYR A 297 3.31 12.12 23.74
C TYR A 297 3.94 12.48 25.09
N GLY A 298 4.04 13.77 25.42
CA GLY A 298 4.54 14.26 26.70
C GLY A 298 6.05 14.46 26.76
N PHE A 299 6.76 14.33 25.63
CA PHE A 299 8.19 14.62 25.54
C PHE A 299 8.45 16.11 25.34
N GLU A 300 9.63 16.57 25.76
CA GLU A 300 10.15 17.92 25.49
C GLU A 300 11.37 17.89 24.56
N TYR A 301 12.08 16.76 24.50
CA TYR A 301 13.32 16.60 23.76
C TYR A 301 13.24 15.37 22.84
N GLN A 302 12.98 15.62 21.55
CA GLN A 302 12.90 14.56 20.53
C GLN A 302 14.22 14.26 19.81
N ASN A 303 15.16 15.19 19.81
CA ASN A 303 16.40 15.11 19.04
C ASN A 303 17.67 14.91 19.89
N SER A 304 17.58 15.06 21.21
CA SER A 304 18.71 14.95 22.13
C SER A 304 18.59 13.72 23.03
N SER A 305 19.72 13.15 23.44
CA SER A 305 19.79 12.06 24.41
C SER A 305 19.84 12.57 25.85
N CYS A 306 19.23 11.82 26.77
CA CYS A 306 19.29 12.13 28.20
C CYS A 306 20.64 11.78 28.86
N CYS A 307 21.25 10.65 28.47
CA CYS A 307 22.54 10.16 28.95
C CYS A 307 23.62 10.35 27.88
N TYR A 308 24.58 11.23 28.16
CA TYR A 308 25.66 11.54 27.22
C TYR A 308 26.88 12.15 27.92
N LEU A 309 28.04 12.10 27.27
CA LEU A 309 29.23 12.82 27.72
C LEU A 309 29.53 14.05 26.84
N ALA A 310 29.36 13.93 25.52
CA ALA A 310 29.66 14.98 24.55
C ALA A 310 28.78 14.90 23.30
N GLY A 311 28.76 15.99 22.53
CA GLY A 311 27.92 16.16 21.34
C GLY A 311 26.81 17.18 21.58
N ARG A 312 26.36 17.87 20.51
CA ARG A 312 25.29 18.87 20.60
C ARG A 312 23.97 18.20 20.98
N PHE A 313 23.73 17.03 20.42
CA PHE A 313 22.57 16.19 20.73
C PHE A 313 22.88 15.06 21.71
N GLY A 314 24.14 14.96 22.17
CA GLY A 314 24.63 13.89 23.04
C GLY A 314 24.98 12.59 22.31
N GLY A 315 25.17 12.67 21.00
CA GLY A 315 25.45 11.55 20.11
C GLY A 315 26.92 11.15 19.98
N LEU A 316 27.90 12.02 20.29
CA LEU A 316 29.32 11.76 19.96
C LEU A 316 29.98 10.73 20.88
N ILE A 317 29.68 10.76 22.17
CA ILE A 317 30.24 9.82 23.15
C ILE A 317 29.08 9.09 23.84
N PRO A 318 28.95 7.75 23.64
CA PRO A 318 27.88 6.95 24.22
C PRO A 318 27.78 7.04 25.75
N CYS A 319 26.62 6.64 26.26
CA CYS A 319 26.33 6.59 27.69
C CYS A 319 27.29 5.63 28.43
N GLY A 320 27.95 6.14 29.46
CA GLY A 320 28.97 5.48 30.27
C GLY A 320 28.92 5.88 31.75
N PRO A 321 29.76 5.27 32.61
CA PRO A 321 29.79 5.56 34.06
C PRO A 321 30.00 7.03 34.43
N SER A 322 30.66 7.80 33.56
CA SER A 322 30.95 9.23 33.76
C SER A 322 30.02 10.17 32.98
N SER A 323 28.99 9.64 32.32
CA SER A 323 28.06 10.45 31.54
C SER A 323 27.17 11.32 32.43
N LYS A 324 26.76 12.47 31.88
CA LYS A 324 25.70 13.30 32.47
C LYS A 324 24.35 12.64 32.18
N VAL A 325 23.44 12.75 33.13
CA VAL A 325 22.06 12.28 32.99
C VAL A 325 21.13 13.48 33.18
N CYS A 326 20.15 13.63 32.30
CA CYS A 326 19.12 14.66 32.41
C CYS A 326 18.29 14.52 33.71
N LEU A 327 17.69 15.62 34.17
CA LEU A 327 16.92 15.66 35.41
C LEU A 327 15.63 14.82 35.33
N ASP A 328 14.86 14.99 34.25
CA ASP A 328 13.62 14.25 34.00
C ASP A 328 13.75 13.40 32.72
N ARG A 329 14.02 12.11 32.93
CA ARG A 329 14.20 11.11 31.86
C ARG A 329 12.93 10.88 31.05
N SER A 330 11.75 11.15 31.62
CA SER A 330 10.47 10.96 30.93
C SER A 330 10.24 11.96 29.79
N LYS A 331 10.99 13.07 29.78
CA LYS A 331 10.88 14.12 28.77
C LYS A 331 11.69 13.88 27.51
N TYR A 332 12.53 12.85 27.48
CA TYR A 332 13.44 12.56 26.38
C TYR A 332 12.97 11.35 25.59
N VAL A 333 12.92 11.48 24.27
CA VAL A 333 12.66 10.35 23.36
C VAL A 333 13.83 9.36 23.39
N PHE A 334 15.06 9.87 23.46
CA PHE A 334 16.28 9.06 23.45
C PHE A 334 16.93 8.98 24.83
N TRP A 335 17.29 7.76 25.24
CA TRP A 335 18.11 7.55 26.43
C TRP A 335 19.55 7.94 26.17
N ASP A 336 20.15 7.41 25.11
CA ASP A 336 21.54 7.67 24.74
C ASP A 336 21.64 8.04 23.25
N ALA A 337 22.85 7.99 22.70
CA ALA A 337 23.16 8.32 21.32
C ALA A 337 22.35 7.54 20.26
N TYR A 338 21.81 6.36 20.61
CA TYR A 338 21.16 5.43 19.69
C TYR A 338 19.78 4.98 20.18
N HIS A 339 19.63 4.74 21.48
CA HIS A 339 18.54 3.92 22.02
C HIS A 339 17.42 4.79 22.61
N PRO A 340 16.14 4.36 22.49
CA PRO A 340 15.03 5.05 23.12
C PRO A 340 15.05 4.98 24.66
N SER A 341 14.44 5.97 25.31
CA SER A 341 14.18 5.94 26.76
C SER A 341 13.08 4.94 27.14
N ASP A 342 12.98 4.57 28.41
CA ASP A 342 11.87 3.74 28.93
C ASP A 342 10.48 4.35 28.60
N ALA A 343 10.38 5.68 28.69
CA ALA A 343 9.17 6.41 28.33
C ALA A 343 8.86 6.30 26.84
N SER A 344 9.87 6.48 25.99
CA SER A 344 9.75 6.28 24.54
C SER A 344 9.43 4.84 24.17
N ASN A 345 10.01 3.84 24.83
CA ASN A 345 9.67 2.43 24.64
C ASN A 345 8.20 2.14 25.00
N THR A 346 7.68 2.80 26.05
CA THR A 346 6.27 2.70 26.45
C THR A 346 5.34 3.29 25.38
N VAL A 347 5.63 4.48 24.88
CA VAL A 347 4.84 5.12 23.81
C VAL A 347 4.93 4.31 22.52
N ASN A 348 6.13 3.87 22.14
CA ASN A 348 6.36 3.00 20.97
C ASN A 348 5.48 1.74 21.03
N PHE A 349 5.46 1.05 22.18
CA PHE A 349 4.62 -0.13 22.35
C PHE A 349 3.14 0.18 22.18
N VAL A 350 2.62 1.21 22.87
CA VAL A 350 1.18 1.54 22.82
C VAL A 350 0.76 1.92 21.40
N THR A 351 1.54 2.78 20.75
CA THR A 351 1.24 3.22 19.38
C THR A 351 1.29 2.04 18.42
N LEU A 352 2.28 1.16 18.52
CA LEU A 352 2.37 -0.04 17.69
C LEU A 352 1.20 -1.01 17.94
N ALA A 353 0.84 -1.24 19.21
CA ALA A 353 -0.31 -2.08 19.58
C ALA A 353 -1.62 -1.51 19.02
N LEU A 354 -1.83 -0.20 19.11
CA LEU A 354 -3.00 0.46 18.53
C LEU A 354 -3.06 0.30 17.01
N HIS A 355 -1.93 0.48 16.31
CA HIS A 355 -1.86 0.27 14.85
C HIS A 355 -2.15 -1.17 14.46
N ILE A 356 -1.66 -2.16 15.22
CA ILE A 356 -1.95 -3.57 14.98
C ILE A 356 -3.43 -3.86 15.24
N TYR A 357 -4.00 -3.33 16.32
CA TYR A 357 -5.41 -3.49 16.65
C TYR A 357 -6.32 -2.89 15.59
N THR A 358 -6.08 -1.63 15.19
CA THR A 358 -6.87 -0.98 14.13
C THR A 358 -6.72 -1.75 12.82
N SER A 359 -5.52 -2.18 12.46
CA SER A 359 -5.29 -3.01 11.27
C SER A 359 -6.07 -4.31 11.31
N LEU A 360 -6.08 -5.03 12.44
CA LEU A 360 -6.81 -6.30 12.61
C LEU A 360 -8.34 -6.10 12.61
N ALA A 361 -8.83 -5.07 13.32
CA ALA A 361 -10.25 -4.71 13.33
C ALA A 361 -10.72 -4.31 11.93
N LEU A 362 -9.92 -3.51 11.21
CA LEU A 362 -10.19 -3.10 9.83
C LEU A 362 -10.05 -4.27 8.84
N PHE A 363 -9.14 -5.22 9.07
CA PHE A 363 -9.05 -6.46 8.27
C PHE A 363 -10.32 -7.30 8.44
N GLY A 364 -10.84 -7.40 9.66
CA GLY A 364 -12.14 -8.02 9.93
C GLY A 364 -13.30 -7.32 9.21
N ILE A 365 -13.26 -5.99 9.10
CA ILE A 365 -14.24 -5.20 8.33
C ILE A 365 -14.06 -5.42 6.81
N CYS A 366 -12.83 -5.44 6.28
CA CYS A 366 -12.55 -5.71 4.86
C CYS A 366 -13.00 -7.13 4.45
N LEU A 367 -12.85 -8.13 5.32
CA LEU A 367 -13.33 -9.49 5.08
C LEU A 367 -14.86 -9.64 5.25
N GLY A 368 -15.49 -8.71 5.99
CA GLY A 368 -16.93 -8.71 6.26
C GLY A 368 -17.79 -7.94 5.24
N GLN A 369 -17.19 -7.11 4.38
CA GLN A 369 -17.90 -6.37 3.33
C GLN A 369 -17.66 -7.02 1.96
N SER A 370 -18.75 -7.53 1.37
CA SER A 370 -18.78 -7.86 -0.07
C SER A 370 -18.74 -6.55 -0.86
N PHE A 371 -17.61 -6.28 -1.51
CA PHE A 371 -17.50 -5.17 -2.46
C PHE A 371 -18.29 -5.52 -3.72
N PRO A 372 -19.03 -4.55 -4.31
CA PRO A 372 -19.78 -4.85 -5.52
C PRO A 372 -18.84 -5.07 -6.69
N ALA A 373 -19.09 -6.13 -7.47
CA ALA A 373 -18.33 -6.41 -8.68
C ALA A 373 -18.48 -5.28 -9.72
N ASN A 374 -17.47 -5.09 -10.56
CA ASN A 374 -17.50 -4.09 -11.62
C ASN A 374 -17.29 -4.74 -13.00
N PHE A 375 -18.35 -4.75 -13.82
CA PHE A 375 -18.33 -5.28 -15.18
C PHE A 375 -18.22 -4.13 -16.18
N ILE A 376 -17.14 -4.12 -16.97
CA ILE A 376 -16.71 -2.94 -17.72
C ILE A 376 -16.75 -3.23 -19.21
N PHE A 377 -17.38 -2.34 -19.97
CA PHE A 377 -17.52 -2.41 -21.41
C PHE A 377 -17.06 -1.09 -22.03
N GLY A 378 -16.46 -1.15 -23.21
CA GLY A 378 -16.04 0.07 -23.88
C GLY A 378 -14.91 -0.06 -24.88
N ASP A 379 -14.25 1.08 -25.08
CA ASP A 379 -13.11 1.24 -25.97
C ASP A 379 -11.77 1.37 -25.20
N SER A 380 -10.75 1.91 -25.85
CA SER A 380 -9.40 2.11 -25.28
C SER A 380 -9.38 2.97 -24.01
N LEU A 381 -10.39 3.82 -23.77
CA LEU A 381 -10.46 4.66 -22.57
C LEU A 381 -10.60 3.85 -21.27
N VAL A 382 -11.05 2.60 -21.38
CA VAL A 382 -11.27 1.71 -20.23
C VAL A 382 -10.69 0.30 -20.45
N ASP A 383 -9.96 0.05 -21.55
CA ASP A 383 -9.29 -1.25 -21.79
C ASP A 383 -8.14 -1.48 -20.80
N THR A 384 -8.10 -2.68 -20.21
CA THR A 384 -7.06 -3.11 -19.27
C THR A 384 -6.13 -4.18 -19.83
N GLY A 385 -6.27 -4.53 -21.11
CA GLY A 385 -5.36 -5.41 -21.85
C GLY A 385 -6.00 -6.46 -22.75
N ASN A 386 -7.29 -6.37 -23.09
CA ASN A 386 -7.91 -7.38 -23.98
C ASN A 386 -7.24 -7.41 -25.35
N ASN A 387 -6.84 -6.23 -25.86
CA ASN A 387 -6.17 -6.12 -27.15
C ASN A 387 -4.81 -6.83 -27.22
N ASN A 388 -4.23 -7.21 -26.07
CA ASN A 388 -2.97 -7.95 -26.01
C ASN A 388 -3.12 -9.36 -26.60
N TYR A 389 -4.33 -9.94 -26.47
CA TYR A 389 -4.64 -11.33 -26.81
C TYR A 389 -5.22 -11.52 -28.21
N ILE A 390 -5.32 -10.44 -29.00
CA ILE A 390 -5.80 -10.47 -30.39
C ILE A 390 -4.79 -9.81 -31.33
N VAL A 391 -4.89 -10.13 -32.62
CA VAL A 391 -4.04 -9.51 -33.66
C VAL A 391 -4.60 -8.13 -34.00
N SER A 392 -4.11 -7.10 -33.31
CA SER A 392 -4.57 -5.71 -33.42
C SER A 392 -3.41 -4.74 -33.57
N LEU A 393 -3.63 -3.65 -34.31
CA LEU A 393 -2.76 -2.47 -34.31
C LEU A 393 -3.06 -1.53 -33.14
N SER A 394 -4.23 -1.65 -32.51
CA SER A 394 -4.61 -0.85 -31.34
C SER A 394 -4.16 -1.58 -30.07
N LYS A 395 -2.88 -1.48 -29.72
CA LYS A 395 -2.32 -2.07 -28.49
C LYS A 395 -1.58 -1.03 -27.67
N ALA A 396 -1.58 -1.18 -26.35
CA ALA A 396 -0.80 -0.37 -25.40
C ALA A 396 0.01 -1.25 -24.43
N ASN A 397 0.48 -2.40 -24.89
CA ASN A 397 1.30 -3.37 -24.13
C ASN A 397 2.81 -3.19 -24.31
N TYR A 398 3.22 -1.99 -24.70
CA TYR A 398 4.61 -1.61 -24.87
C TYR A 398 4.86 -0.26 -24.20
N VAL A 399 6.12 -0.07 -23.79
CA VAL A 399 6.58 1.20 -23.24
C VAL A 399 6.37 2.33 -24.25
N PRO A 400 6.06 3.57 -23.81
CA PRO A 400 6.01 4.02 -22.42
C PRO A 400 4.63 3.92 -21.74
N ASN A 401 3.65 3.25 -22.34
CA ASN A 401 2.33 3.06 -21.69
C ASN A 401 2.48 2.34 -20.35
N GLY A 402 1.67 2.72 -19.36
CA GLY A 402 1.73 2.11 -18.02
C GLY A 402 2.99 2.42 -17.20
N ILE A 403 3.80 3.41 -17.60
CA ILE A 403 5.02 3.81 -16.86
C ILE A 403 4.76 4.13 -15.37
N ASP A 404 3.65 4.79 -15.05
CA ASP A 404 3.22 5.10 -13.68
C ASP A 404 2.39 3.98 -13.05
N PHE A 405 1.92 3.02 -13.86
CA PHE A 405 1.32 1.78 -13.39
C PHE A 405 2.36 0.75 -12.94
N GLY A 406 3.61 0.91 -13.40
CA GLY A 406 4.76 0.04 -13.15
C GLY A 406 5.14 -0.88 -14.31
N SER A 407 4.26 -1.08 -15.29
CA SER A 407 4.52 -1.81 -16.53
C SER A 407 3.41 -1.59 -17.57
N PRO A 408 3.67 -1.77 -18.88
CA PRO A 408 2.65 -1.67 -19.91
C PRO A 408 1.70 -2.88 -19.85
N THR A 409 0.46 -2.63 -19.46
CA THR A 409 -0.57 -3.69 -19.30
C THR A 409 -1.58 -3.75 -20.45
N GLY A 410 -1.54 -2.79 -21.39
CA GLY A 410 -2.59 -2.60 -22.39
C GLY A 410 -3.56 -1.46 -22.07
N ARG A 411 -3.35 -0.74 -20.96
CA ARG A 411 -4.02 0.53 -20.67
C ARG A 411 -3.45 1.64 -21.53
N PHE A 412 -4.31 2.37 -22.25
CA PHE A 412 -3.94 3.48 -23.12
C PHE A 412 -3.72 4.78 -22.33
N THR A 413 -2.82 4.73 -21.34
CA THR A 413 -2.45 5.87 -20.49
C THR A 413 -1.10 5.60 -19.83
N ASN A 414 -0.52 6.59 -19.15
CA ASN A 414 0.67 6.39 -18.33
C ASN A 414 0.42 5.55 -17.07
N GLY A 415 -0.81 5.52 -16.55
CA GLY A 415 -1.13 4.86 -15.29
C GLY A 415 -2.44 4.05 -15.33
N ARG A 416 -3.41 4.48 -14.52
CA ARG A 416 -4.74 3.88 -14.35
C ARG A 416 -5.75 4.57 -15.26
N THR A 417 -6.72 3.80 -15.73
CA THR A 417 -7.91 4.33 -16.39
C THR A 417 -8.89 4.91 -15.37
N VAL A 418 -9.91 5.65 -15.82
CA VAL A 418 -10.98 6.17 -14.95
C VAL A 418 -11.63 5.04 -14.15
N ILE A 419 -11.89 3.90 -14.79
CA ILE A 419 -12.61 2.79 -14.16
C ILE A 419 -11.75 2.02 -13.15
N ASP A 420 -10.43 1.96 -13.38
CA ASP A 420 -9.48 1.46 -12.39
C ASP A 420 -9.51 2.31 -11.11
N ILE A 421 -9.59 3.63 -11.25
CA ILE A 421 -9.65 4.58 -10.13
C ILE A 421 -11.00 4.47 -9.42
N ILE A 422 -12.10 4.37 -10.16
CA ILE A 422 -13.44 4.16 -9.60
C ILE A 422 -13.48 2.85 -8.79
N GLY A 423 -13.08 1.72 -9.39
CA GLY A 423 -13.05 0.43 -8.69
C GLY A 423 -12.21 0.48 -7.41
N ASN A 424 -11.04 1.13 -7.50
CA ASN A 424 -10.16 1.39 -6.37
C ASN A 424 -10.77 2.24 -5.26
N ILE A 425 -11.53 3.29 -5.57
CA ILE A 425 -12.12 4.18 -4.57
C ILE A 425 -13.38 3.56 -3.92
N LEU A 426 -14.05 2.66 -4.64
CA LEU A 426 -15.18 1.88 -4.13
C LEU A 426 -14.74 0.77 -3.19
N LEU A 427 -13.53 0.25 -3.36
CA LEU A 427 -12.83 -0.47 -2.31
C LEU A 427 -12.48 0.53 -1.21
N LEU A 428 -12.69 0.17 0.05
CA LEU A 428 -12.32 1.05 1.17
C LEU A 428 -10.86 1.48 0.97
N ARG A 429 -10.59 2.79 0.94
CA ARG A 429 -9.24 3.38 0.81
C ARG A 429 -8.22 2.67 1.73
N PHE A 430 -8.67 2.21 2.89
CA PHE A 430 -7.86 1.47 3.87
C PHE A 430 -7.51 0.02 3.47
N CYS A 431 -8.37 -0.71 2.72
CA CYS A 431 -7.99 -2.03 2.20
C CYS A 431 -6.88 -1.89 1.12
N GLN A 432 -6.81 -0.75 0.43
CA GLN A 432 -5.72 -0.46 -0.51
C GLN A 432 -4.37 -0.21 0.19
N GLU A 433 -4.38 0.45 1.35
CA GLU A 433 -3.18 0.65 2.18
C GLU A 433 -2.61 -0.68 2.70
N LEU A 434 -3.47 -1.70 2.84
CA LEU A 434 -3.09 -3.08 3.15
C LEU A 434 -2.58 -3.86 1.93
N GLY A 435 -2.58 -3.25 0.75
CA GLY A 435 -2.02 -3.82 -0.48
C GLY A 435 -3.03 -4.53 -1.38
N PHE A 436 -4.33 -4.51 -1.05
CA PHE A 436 -5.36 -5.05 -1.93
C PHE A 436 -5.62 -4.08 -3.08
N LYS A 437 -4.98 -4.33 -4.23
CA LYS A 437 -5.32 -3.69 -5.51
C LYS A 437 -6.27 -4.62 -6.27
N HIS A 438 -7.56 -4.29 -6.34
CA HIS A 438 -8.54 -5.04 -7.13
C HIS A 438 -8.86 -4.25 -8.40
N PHE A 439 -8.17 -4.57 -9.49
CA PHE A 439 -8.52 -4.10 -10.82
C PHE A 439 -9.27 -5.21 -11.54
N ALA A 440 -10.39 -4.88 -12.19
CA ALA A 440 -11.09 -5.83 -13.05
C ALA A 440 -10.14 -6.29 -14.17
N PRO A 441 -9.80 -7.59 -14.24
CA PRO A 441 -8.85 -8.08 -15.22
C PRO A 441 -9.47 -8.11 -16.63
N PRO A 442 -8.65 -8.07 -17.69
CA PRO A 442 -9.17 -8.20 -19.05
C PRO A 442 -9.73 -9.61 -19.27
N TYR A 443 -10.91 -9.71 -19.87
CA TYR A 443 -11.62 -10.96 -20.15
C TYR A 443 -10.75 -12.01 -20.84
N LEU A 444 -9.94 -11.61 -21.83
CA LEU A 444 -9.12 -12.53 -22.61
C LEU A 444 -7.83 -13.01 -21.91
N ALA A 445 -7.52 -12.49 -20.70
CA ALA A 445 -6.35 -12.98 -19.98
C ALA A 445 -6.58 -14.41 -19.46
N PRO A 446 -5.61 -15.34 -19.64
CA PRO A 446 -5.72 -16.69 -19.10
C PRO A 446 -5.93 -16.76 -17.58
N THR A 447 -5.47 -15.71 -16.87
CA THR A 447 -5.62 -15.57 -15.41
C THR A 447 -7.02 -15.11 -14.99
N THR A 448 -7.89 -14.71 -15.92
CA THR A 448 -9.27 -14.28 -15.65
C THR A 448 -10.19 -15.51 -15.59
N SER A 449 -10.03 -16.32 -14.55
CA SER A 449 -10.81 -17.54 -14.35
C SER A 449 -11.00 -17.87 -12.86
N GLY A 450 -12.02 -18.67 -12.55
CA GLY A 450 -12.33 -19.04 -11.16
C GLY A 450 -12.89 -17.88 -10.33
N PRO A 451 -12.59 -17.81 -9.02
CA PRO A 451 -13.22 -16.84 -8.13
C PRO A 451 -13.01 -15.37 -8.50
N ILE A 452 -11.96 -15.04 -9.27
CA ILE A 452 -11.64 -13.66 -9.65
C ILE A 452 -12.75 -13.00 -10.49
N VAL A 453 -13.55 -13.78 -11.22
CA VAL A 453 -14.65 -13.22 -12.03
C VAL A 453 -15.81 -12.73 -11.18
N LEU A 454 -15.88 -13.13 -9.91
CA LEU A 454 -16.89 -12.67 -8.94
C LEU A 454 -16.68 -11.21 -8.54
N ASP A 455 -15.47 -10.68 -8.71
CA ASP A 455 -15.12 -9.28 -8.42
C ASP A 455 -15.33 -8.35 -9.63
N GLY A 456 -15.70 -8.92 -10.78
CA GLY A 456 -15.95 -8.20 -12.03
C GLY A 456 -14.85 -8.41 -13.07
N VAL A 457 -15.17 -8.08 -14.32
CA VAL A 457 -14.33 -8.35 -15.50
C VAL A 457 -14.39 -7.16 -16.46
N ASN A 458 -13.28 -6.89 -17.12
CA ASN A 458 -13.17 -5.88 -18.16
C ASN A 458 -13.25 -6.49 -19.56
N TYR A 459 -14.28 -6.12 -20.32
CA TYR A 459 -14.53 -6.56 -21.70
C TYR A 459 -14.14 -5.51 -22.75
N ALA A 460 -13.69 -4.33 -22.33
CA ALA A 460 -13.38 -3.24 -23.24
C ALA A 460 -12.22 -3.57 -24.18
N SER A 461 -12.20 -2.94 -25.35
CA SER A 461 -11.22 -3.22 -26.39
C SER A 461 -10.84 -1.96 -27.17
N GLY A 462 -9.53 -1.68 -27.26
CA GLY A 462 -9.00 -0.59 -28.07
C GLY A 462 -9.51 -0.62 -29.52
N GLY A 463 -9.97 0.54 -30.01
CA GLY A 463 -10.55 0.69 -31.35
C GLY A 463 -12.01 0.25 -31.49
N SER A 464 -12.64 -0.26 -30.44
CA SER A 464 -14.06 -0.66 -30.46
C SER A 464 -15.02 0.53 -30.58
N GLY A 465 -16.18 0.30 -31.17
CA GLY A 465 -17.28 1.26 -31.26
C GLY A 465 -18.65 0.61 -31.08
N ILE A 466 -19.69 1.43 -31.14
CA ILE A 466 -21.09 1.01 -31.06
C ILE A 466 -21.46 0.16 -32.29
N PHE A 467 -20.98 0.55 -33.47
CA PHE A 467 -21.09 -0.26 -34.68
C PHE A 467 -19.99 -1.32 -34.76
N ASN A 468 -20.32 -2.48 -35.34
CA ASN A 468 -19.40 -3.61 -35.44
C ASN A 468 -18.25 -3.37 -36.41
N GLU A 469 -18.46 -2.48 -37.38
CA GLU A 469 -17.50 -2.10 -38.42
C GLU A 469 -16.53 -1.02 -37.93
N THR A 470 -16.86 -0.31 -36.84
CA THR A 470 -16.00 0.74 -36.28
C THR A 470 -14.62 0.19 -35.93
N GLY A 471 -13.57 0.93 -36.28
CA GLY A 471 -12.19 0.57 -35.97
C GLY A 471 -11.62 -0.61 -36.78
N ILE A 472 -12.28 -1.03 -37.87
CA ILE A 472 -11.79 -2.12 -38.74
C ILE A 472 -10.36 -1.91 -39.26
N ILE A 473 -9.93 -0.64 -39.37
CA ILE A 473 -8.57 -0.25 -39.77
C ILE A 473 -7.48 -0.78 -38.83
N PHE A 474 -7.83 -1.13 -37.58
CA PHE A 474 -6.89 -1.66 -36.60
C PHE A 474 -6.79 -3.19 -36.63
N GLY A 475 -7.53 -3.88 -37.50
CA GLY A 475 -7.58 -5.34 -37.55
C GLY A 475 -8.46 -5.91 -36.43
N GLY A 476 -7.87 -6.69 -35.52
CA GLY A 476 -8.58 -7.28 -34.38
C GLY A 476 -9.09 -6.22 -33.41
N ARG A 477 -10.38 -6.30 -33.10
CA ARG A 477 -11.09 -5.49 -32.09
C ARG A 477 -12.31 -6.25 -31.61
N ILE A 478 -12.66 -6.12 -30.33
CA ILE A 478 -13.86 -6.72 -29.75
C ILE A 478 -14.96 -5.65 -29.80
N ASN A 479 -15.81 -5.70 -30.83
CA ASN A 479 -16.95 -4.78 -30.94
C ASN A 479 -17.93 -4.96 -29.76
N PHE A 480 -18.79 -3.96 -29.51
CA PHE A 480 -19.61 -3.96 -28.30
C PHE A 480 -20.54 -5.17 -28.17
N ASP A 481 -21.08 -5.70 -29.27
CA ASP A 481 -21.90 -6.91 -29.20
C ASP A 481 -21.09 -8.13 -28.75
N ALA A 482 -19.86 -8.29 -29.27
CA ALA A 482 -18.95 -9.35 -28.83
C ALA A 482 -18.51 -9.17 -27.37
N GLN A 483 -18.38 -7.93 -26.88
CA GLN A 483 -18.12 -7.68 -25.44
C GLN A 483 -19.31 -8.16 -24.58
N ILE A 484 -20.54 -7.93 -25.03
CA ILE A 484 -21.74 -8.43 -24.36
C ILE A 484 -21.78 -9.96 -24.43
N ASP A 485 -21.41 -10.58 -25.55
CA ASP A 485 -21.33 -12.04 -25.70
C ASP A 485 -20.28 -12.65 -24.76
N ASN A 486 -19.13 -11.99 -24.59
CA ASN A 486 -18.12 -12.39 -23.61
C ASN A 486 -18.68 -12.33 -22.18
N PHE A 487 -19.49 -11.33 -21.85
CA PHE A 487 -20.19 -11.26 -20.57
C PHE A 487 -21.24 -12.37 -20.41
N VAL A 488 -21.90 -12.83 -21.48
CA VAL A 488 -22.78 -14.00 -21.42
C VAL A 488 -22.01 -15.23 -20.93
N ASN A 489 -20.79 -15.44 -21.43
CA ASN A 489 -19.93 -16.54 -20.98
C ASN A 489 -19.55 -16.39 -19.51
N THR A 490 -19.07 -15.21 -19.11
CA THR A 490 -18.74 -14.95 -17.70
C THR A 490 -19.93 -15.14 -16.77
N LYS A 491 -21.14 -14.75 -17.20
CA LYS A 491 -22.36 -15.00 -16.43
C LYS A 491 -22.56 -16.50 -16.19
N GLN A 492 -22.36 -17.35 -17.20
CA GLN A 492 -22.47 -18.80 -17.03
C GLN A 492 -21.39 -19.34 -16.09
N ASP A 493 -20.16 -18.83 -16.19
CA ASP A 493 -19.08 -19.20 -15.27
C ASP A 493 -19.42 -18.83 -13.83
N ILE A 494 -19.99 -17.64 -13.59
CA ILE A 494 -20.43 -17.21 -12.26
C ILE A 494 -21.59 -18.09 -11.77
N ILE A 495 -22.57 -18.42 -12.62
CA ILE A 495 -23.69 -19.31 -12.27
C ILE A 495 -23.17 -20.68 -11.86
N SER A 496 -22.17 -21.23 -12.55
CA SER A 496 -21.56 -22.51 -12.21
C SER A 496 -20.84 -22.51 -10.86
N GLN A 497 -20.33 -21.35 -10.42
CA GLN A 497 -19.58 -21.21 -9.18
C GLN A 497 -20.46 -20.96 -7.95
N ILE A 498 -21.45 -20.08 -8.07
CA ILE A 498 -22.25 -19.62 -6.91
C ILE A 498 -23.75 -19.91 -7.05
N GLY A 499 -24.19 -20.46 -8.18
CA GLY A 499 -25.60 -20.73 -8.47
C GLY A 499 -26.37 -19.49 -8.92
N LEU A 500 -27.48 -19.73 -9.63
CA LEU A 500 -28.26 -18.69 -10.31
C LEU A 500 -28.76 -17.57 -9.36
N LEU A 501 -29.31 -17.95 -8.19
CA LEU A 501 -29.86 -16.98 -7.24
C LEU A 501 -28.78 -16.04 -6.69
N ALA A 502 -27.62 -16.57 -6.31
CA ALA A 502 -26.51 -15.77 -5.83
C ALA A 502 -25.92 -14.90 -6.95
N THR A 503 -25.87 -15.40 -8.19
CA THR A 503 -25.48 -14.58 -9.35
C THR A 503 -26.41 -13.39 -9.54
N MET A 504 -27.72 -13.58 -9.42
CA MET A 504 -28.68 -12.48 -9.55
C MET A 504 -28.47 -11.42 -8.45
N GLN A 505 -28.23 -11.84 -7.21
CA GLN A 505 -27.93 -10.93 -6.10
C GLN A 505 -26.60 -10.19 -6.29
N LEU A 506 -25.58 -10.88 -6.82
CA LEU A 506 -24.31 -10.27 -7.19
C LEU A 506 -24.56 -9.16 -8.22
N PHE A 507 -25.24 -9.47 -9.32
CA PHE A 507 -25.47 -8.52 -10.43
C PHE A 507 -26.37 -7.35 -10.05
N GLU A 508 -27.32 -7.54 -9.13
CA GLU A 508 -28.14 -6.47 -8.59
C GLU A 508 -27.32 -5.42 -7.84
N LYS A 509 -26.28 -5.86 -7.12
CA LYS A 509 -25.36 -4.99 -6.37
C LYS A 509 -24.24 -4.42 -7.26
N SER A 510 -23.86 -5.15 -8.30
CA SER A 510 -22.71 -4.85 -9.17
C SER A 510 -22.90 -3.60 -10.02
N LEU A 511 -21.79 -2.97 -10.37
CA LEU A 511 -21.75 -1.87 -11.33
C LEU A 511 -21.46 -2.39 -12.74
N PHE A 512 -22.20 -1.85 -13.70
CA PHE A 512 -21.98 -2.05 -15.12
C PHE A 512 -21.60 -0.72 -15.76
N SER A 513 -20.40 -0.60 -16.32
CA SER A 513 -19.92 0.66 -16.89
C SER A 513 -19.73 0.53 -18.39
N VAL A 514 -20.23 1.49 -19.17
CA VAL A 514 -20.16 1.52 -20.64
C VAL A 514 -19.52 2.84 -21.09
N THR A 515 -18.33 2.76 -21.67
CA THR A 515 -17.59 3.91 -22.23
C THR A 515 -17.26 3.66 -23.69
N ILE A 516 -18.11 4.12 -24.60
CA ILE A 516 -18.01 3.81 -26.04
C ILE A 516 -18.64 4.90 -26.91
N GLY A 517 -18.28 4.94 -28.19
CA GLY A 517 -18.87 5.85 -29.19
C GLY A 517 -17.87 6.84 -29.80
N SER A 518 -16.73 7.05 -29.15
CA SER A 518 -15.71 8.00 -29.62
C SER A 518 -15.14 7.59 -30.98
N ASN A 519 -14.83 6.29 -31.11
CA ASN A 519 -14.31 5.68 -32.33
C ASN A 519 -15.30 5.68 -33.49
N ASP A 520 -16.60 5.66 -33.23
CA ASP A 520 -17.61 5.73 -34.30
C ASP A 520 -17.57 7.07 -35.04
N PHE A 521 -17.05 8.13 -34.39
CA PHE A 521 -16.75 9.39 -35.07
C PHE A 521 -15.35 9.40 -35.66
N THR A 522 -14.31 9.16 -34.85
CA THR A 522 -12.91 9.33 -35.27
C THR A 522 -12.43 8.27 -36.27
N ASN A 523 -12.86 7.03 -36.09
CA ASN A 523 -12.38 5.85 -36.82
C ASN A 523 -13.45 5.23 -37.71
N ASN A 524 -14.55 5.95 -37.97
CA ASN A 524 -15.61 5.52 -38.87
C ASN A 524 -16.20 6.73 -39.65
N TYR A 525 -17.01 7.57 -39.00
CA TYR A 525 -17.76 8.64 -39.68
C TYR A 525 -16.88 9.69 -40.37
N LEU A 526 -15.83 10.17 -39.71
CA LEU A 526 -14.90 11.19 -40.24
C LEU A 526 -13.91 10.60 -41.26
N GLY A 527 -14.01 9.31 -41.58
CA GLY A 527 -13.27 8.69 -42.68
C GLY A 527 -13.91 8.98 -44.05
N PRO A 528 -13.12 8.91 -45.15
CA PRO A 528 -13.54 9.37 -46.47
C PRO A 528 -14.75 8.64 -47.07
N LYS A 529 -15.12 7.45 -46.57
CA LYS A 529 -16.25 6.66 -47.10
C LYS A 529 -17.62 6.99 -46.49
N GLN A 530 -17.68 7.46 -45.25
CA GLN A 530 -18.95 7.56 -44.49
C GLN A 530 -19.54 8.97 -44.40
N MET A 531 -18.78 9.99 -44.75
CA MET A 531 -19.27 11.38 -44.84
C MET A 531 -20.39 11.59 -45.89
N LEU A 532 -20.73 10.56 -46.67
CA LEU A 532 -21.86 10.55 -47.61
C LEU A 532 -23.23 10.38 -46.89
N VAL A 533 -23.24 9.95 -45.63
CA VAL A 533 -24.45 9.87 -44.80
C VAL A 533 -24.58 11.16 -43.99
N SER A 534 -25.76 11.77 -43.93
CA SER A 534 -25.98 12.97 -43.11
C SER A 534 -25.66 12.70 -41.62
N PRO A 535 -25.04 13.66 -40.89
CA PRO A 535 -24.70 13.52 -39.46
C PRO A 535 -25.86 13.01 -38.60
N ASP A 536 -27.04 13.59 -38.80
CA ASP A 536 -28.25 13.29 -38.03
C ASP A 536 -28.74 11.84 -38.23
N LYS A 537 -28.73 11.34 -39.47
CA LYS A 537 -29.03 9.93 -39.77
C LYS A 537 -28.03 8.98 -39.13
N PHE A 538 -26.73 9.31 -39.15
CA PHE A 538 -25.69 8.50 -38.53
C PHE A 538 -25.85 8.43 -37.01
N VAL A 539 -26.01 9.58 -36.35
CA VAL A 539 -26.20 9.64 -34.89
C VAL A 539 -27.46 8.90 -34.45
N ARG A 540 -28.59 9.04 -35.15
CA ARG A 540 -29.82 8.28 -34.86
C ARG A 540 -29.61 6.77 -34.96
N ALA A 541 -28.89 6.31 -35.99
CA ALA A 541 -28.56 4.89 -36.13
C ALA A 541 -27.69 4.40 -34.96
N MET A 542 -26.74 5.23 -34.53
CA MET A 542 -25.85 4.92 -33.40
C MET A 542 -26.62 4.81 -32.09
N ILE A 543 -27.54 5.74 -31.81
CA ILE A 543 -28.44 5.70 -30.64
C ILE A 543 -29.36 4.48 -30.68
N SER A 544 -29.93 4.16 -31.84
CA SER A 544 -30.78 2.97 -32.01
C SER A 544 -30.00 1.68 -31.73
N ARG A 545 -28.74 1.59 -32.19
CA ARG A 545 -27.89 0.42 -31.95
C ARG A 545 -27.52 0.31 -30.47
N LEU A 546 -27.08 1.40 -29.87
CA LEU A 546 -26.72 1.46 -28.45
C LEU A 546 -27.92 1.11 -27.55
N LYS A 547 -29.12 1.59 -27.87
CA LYS A 547 -30.36 1.19 -27.19
C LYS A 547 -30.54 -0.32 -27.19
N SER A 548 -30.36 -0.99 -28.33
CA SER A 548 -30.48 -2.44 -28.41
C SER A 548 -29.43 -3.13 -27.53
N GLN A 549 -28.18 -2.67 -27.55
CA GLN A 549 -27.09 -3.26 -26.76
C GLN A 549 -27.29 -3.06 -25.24
N LEU A 550 -27.75 -1.89 -24.81
CA LEU A 550 -28.08 -1.63 -23.40
C LEU A 550 -29.28 -2.47 -22.92
N ASN A 551 -30.29 -2.69 -23.77
CA ASN A 551 -31.38 -3.62 -23.47
C ASN A 551 -30.87 -5.06 -23.31
N ARG A 552 -29.89 -5.50 -24.13
CA ARG A 552 -29.25 -6.82 -23.97
C ARG A 552 -28.57 -6.94 -22.60
N LEU A 553 -27.79 -5.94 -22.17
CA LEU A 553 -27.16 -5.94 -20.84
C LEU A 553 -28.20 -6.02 -19.70
N TYR A 554 -29.28 -5.23 -19.79
CA TYR A 554 -30.39 -5.30 -18.82
C TYR A 554 -31.01 -6.70 -18.74
N ASN A 555 -31.28 -7.32 -19.90
CA ASN A 555 -31.84 -8.67 -19.99
C ASN A 555 -30.87 -9.74 -19.45
N LEU A 556 -29.56 -9.47 -19.47
CA LEU A 556 -28.56 -10.35 -18.86
C LEU A 556 -28.44 -10.18 -17.34
N GLY A 557 -29.12 -9.21 -16.74
CA GLY A 557 -29.19 -9.02 -15.29
C GLY A 557 -28.54 -7.76 -14.78
N ALA A 558 -28.01 -6.90 -15.66
CA ALA A 558 -27.45 -5.61 -15.22
C ALA A 558 -28.55 -4.72 -14.61
N ARG A 559 -28.27 -4.14 -13.44
CA ARG A 559 -29.22 -3.28 -12.71
C ARG A 559 -28.69 -1.88 -12.45
N LYS A 560 -27.41 -1.71 -12.13
CA LYS A 560 -26.77 -0.39 -11.93
C LYS A 560 -25.83 -0.10 -13.10
N ILE A 561 -26.29 0.70 -14.06
CA ILE A 561 -25.61 0.88 -15.35
C ILE A 561 -25.20 2.34 -15.52
N VAL A 562 -23.90 2.60 -15.64
CA VAL A 562 -23.34 3.91 -15.96
C VAL A 562 -22.96 3.95 -17.43
N VAL A 563 -23.53 4.89 -18.17
CA VAL A 563 -23.21 5.11 -19.58
C VAL A 563 -22.51 6.46 -19.73
N VAL A 564 -21.26 6.42 -20.15
CA VAL A 564 -20.41 7.61 -20.30
C VAL A 564 -20.65 8.23 -21.67
N SER A 565 -20.93 9.54 -21.69
CA SER A 565 -21.07 10.34 -22.89
C SER A 565 -19.74 10.50 -23.62
N VAL A 566 -19.77 10.69 -24.93
CA VAL A 566 -18.56 10.96 -25.74
C VAL A 566 -17.90 12.27 -25.32
N GLY A 567 -16.58 12.26 -25.11
CA GLY A 567 -15.80 13.43 -24.71
C GLY A 567 -15.66 14.52 -25.80
N THR A 568 -14.85 15.55 -25.53
CA THR A 568 -14.56 16.65 -26.47
C THR A 568 -13.61 16.22 -27.59
N ILE A 569 -14.08 15.37 -28.51
CA ILE A 569 -13.26 14.77 -29.58
C ILE A 569 -12.46 15.84 -30.35
N GLY A 570 -13.08 16.97 -30.71
CA GLY A 570 -12.44 18.02 -31.50
C GLY A 570 -11.28 18.71 -30.78
N CYS A 571 -11.12 18.49 -29.48
CA CYS A 571 -10.08 19.10 -28.66
C CYS A 571 -8.87 18.19 -28.37
N ILE A 572 -8.91 16.92 -28.79
CA ILE A 572 -7.78 16.00 -28.58
C ILE A 572 -6.57 16.41 -29.45
N PRO A 573 -5.33 16.08 -29.05
CA PRO A 573 -4.14 16.46 -29.80
C PRO A 573 -4.16 16.02 -31.27
N TYR A 574 -4.65 14.80 -31.57
CA TYR A 574 -4.81 14.32 -32.95
C TYR A 574 -5.65 15.27 -33.81
N GLN A 575 -6.85 15.65 -33.33
CA GLN A 575 -7.75 16.53 -34.08
C GLN A 575 -7.15 17.92 -34.30
N ARG A 576 -6.35 18.42 -33.35
CA ARG A 576 -5.67 19.72 -33.49
C ARG A 576 -4.59 19.67 -34.56
N ASP A 577 -3.79 18.60 -34.59
CA ASP A 577 -2.72 18.46 -35.56
C ASP A 577 -3.22 18.19 -36.99
N ILE A 578 -4.27 17.38 -37.18
CA ILE A 578 -4.82 17.15 -38.53
C ILE A 578 -5.62 18.35 -39.06
N ASN A 579 -6.15 19.20 -38.16
CA ASN A 579 -6.83 20.45 -38.52
C ASN A 579 -5.91 21.67 -38.32
N PHE A 580 -4.65 21.58 -38.76
CA PHE A 580 -3.59 22.56 -38.50
C PHE A 580 -3.96 24.03 -38.81
N LYS A 581 -4.89 24.28 -39.74
CA LYS A 581 -5.39 25.63 -40.09
C LYS A 581 -6.15 26.32 -38.95
N LEU A 582 -6.62 25.56 -37.96
CA LEU A 582 -7.36 26.08 -36.80
C LEU A 582 -6.44 26.59 -35.67
N GLY A 583 -5.12 26.40 -35.79
CA GLY A 583 -4.16 26.80 -34.76
C GLY A 583 -4.38 26.07 -33.45
N ASP A 584 -4.49 26.81 -32.34
CA ASP A 584 -4.74 26.26 -31.00
C ASP A 584 -6.23 26.01 -30.70
N ASN A 585 -7.13 26.14 -31.68
CA ASN A 585 -8.56 25.93 -31.49
C ASN A 585 -8.96 24.45 -31.64
N CYS A 586 -10.05 24.06 -30.97
CA CYS A 586 -10.65 22.75 -31.19
C CYS A 586 -11.39 22.70 -32.54
N ALA A 587 -11.44 21.52 -33.17
CA ALA A 587 -12.27 21.31 -34.35
C ALA A 587 -13.77 21.28 -33.99
N ALA A 588 -14.57 22.13 -34.63
CA ALA A 588 -16.00 22.28 -34.34
C ALA A 588 -16.81 21.02 -34.69
N LEU A 589 -16.68 20.52 -35.92
CA LEU A 589 -17.49 19.40 -36.43
C LEU A 589 -17.43 18.14 -35.54
N PRO A 590 -16.26 17.62 -35.11
CA PRO A 590 -16.22 16.47 -34.20
C PRO A 590 -16.91 16.73 -32.85
N ASN A 591 -16.81 17.96 -32.32
CA ASN A 591 -17.49 18.34 -31.08
C ASN A 591 -19.01 18.50 -31.26
N GLU A 592 -19.47 19.00 -32.40
CA GLU A 592 -20.91 19.08 -32.74
C GLU A 592 -21.52 17.68 -32.87
N LEU A 593 -20.83 16.74 -33.52
CA LEU A 593 -21.23 15.34 -33.62
C LEU A 593 -21.34 14.68 -32.24
N ALA A 594 -20.32 14.86 -31.39
CA ALA A 594 -20.31 14.35 -30.02
C ALA A 594 -21.48 14.92 -29.20
N GLN A 595 -21.73 16.23 -29.26
CA GLN A 595 -22.84 16.87 -28.53
C GLN A 595 -24.22 16.43 -29.04
N SER A 596 -24.38 16.26 -30.36
CA SER A 596 -25.62 15.73 -30.95
C SER A 596 -25.93 14.32 -30.45
N PHE A 597 -24.92 13.44 -30.43
CA PHE A 597 -25.06 12.11 -29.85
C PHE A 597 -25.35 12.15 -28.35
N ASN A 598 -24.59 12.95 -27.58
CA ASN A 598 -24.75 13.04 -26.13
C ASN A 598 -26.14 13.56 -25.70
N THR A 599 -26.73 14.47 -26.48
CA THR A 599 -28.10 14.96 -26.26
C THR A 599 -29.12 13.83 -26.42
N GLN A 600 -28.97 13.01 -27.46
CA GLN A 600 -29.84 11.87 -27.69
C GLN A 600 -29.56 10.73 -26.69
N LEU A 601 -28.30 10.52 -26.28
CA LEU A 601 -27.92 9.55 -25.26
C LEU A 601 -28.56 9.88 -23.91
N ARG A 602 -28.56 11.16 -23.50
CA ARG A 602 -29.25 11.61 -22.29
C ARG A 602 -30.74 11.29 -22.36
N SER A 603 -31.37 11.53 -23.50
CA SER A 603 -32.78 11.19 -23.73
C SER A 603 -33.02 9.67 -23.67
N LEU A 604 -32.12 8.88 -24.27
CA LEU A 604 -32.16 7.42 -24.20
C LEU A 604 -32.03 6.90 -22.76
N VAL A 605 -31.14 7.46 -21.95
CA VAL A 605 -31.01 7.08 -20.53
C VAL A 605 -32.29 7.35 -19.74
N LEU A 606 -32.98 8.47 -20.01
CA LEU A 606 -34.29 8.75 -19.42
C LEU A 606 -35.34 7.74 -19.87
N GLU A 607 -35.37 7.40 -21.17
CA GLU A 607 -36.26 6.39 -21.71
C GLU A 607 -36.03 5.01 -21.07
N LEU A 608 -34.77 4.59 -20.95
CA LEU A 608 -34.41 3.30 -20.35
C LEU A 608 -34.82 3.24 -18.87
N ASN A 609 -34.62 4.31 -18.09
CA ASN A 609 -35.10 4.37 -16.71
C ASN A 609 -36.63 4.31 -16.59
N ALA A 610 -37.37 4.89 -17.55
CA ALA A 610 -38.83 4.84 -17.57
C ALA A 610 -39.35 3.42 -17.85
N ASN A 611 -38.69 2.71 -18.78
CA ASN A 611 -39.19 1.46 -19.35
C ASN A 611 -38.59 0.19 -18.72
N LEU A 612 -37.36 0.24 -18.21
CA LEU A 612 -36.64 -0.92 -17.68
C LEU A 612 -36.68 -0.95 -16.15
N LYS A 613 -37.80 -1.44 -15.61
CA LYS A 613 -38.04 -1.49 -14.16
C LYS A 613 -36.96 -2.30 -13.42
N GLY A 614 -36.67 -1.87 -12.19
CA GLY A 614 -35.65 -2.48 -11.34
C GLY A 614 -34.21 -2.12 -11.73
N SER A 615 -33.99 -1.37 -12.80
CA SER A 615 -32.67 -0.86 -13.16
C SER A 615 -32.55 0.65 -12.94
N LYS A 616 -31.31 1.11 -12.80
CA LYS A 616 -30.90 2.50 -12.68
C LYS A 616 -29.83 2.75 -13.72
N PHE A 617 -30.19 3.51 -14.74
CA PHE A 617 -29.26 4.02 -15.74
C PHE A 617 -28.80 5.41 -15.34
N VAL A 618 -27.50 5.62 -15.33
CA VAL A 618 -26.85 6.90 -15.01
C VAL A 618 -26.09 7.41 -16.22
N TYR A 619 -26.38 8.64 -16.62
CA TYR A 619 -25.66 9.36 -17.66
C TYR A 619 -24.45 10.05 -17.03
N ALA A 620 -23.24 9.60 -17.36
CA ALA A 620 -21.99 10.23 -16.95
C ALA A 620 -21.49 11.18 -18.04
N ASN A 621 -21.46 12.48 -17.74
CA ASN A 621 -21.24 13.55 -18.70
C ASN A 621 -19.74 13.78 -18.97
N GLY A 622 -19.08 12.79 -19.58
CA GLY A 622 -17.68 12.87 -19.99
C GLY A 622 -17.34 14.09 -20.85
N TYR A 623 -18.27 14.59 -21.67
CA TYR A 623 -18.07 15.82 -22.44
C TYR A 623 -17.88 17.03 -21.53
N HIS A 624 -18.79 17.21 -20.58
CA HIS A 624 -18.74 18.37 -19.68
C HIS A 624 -17.54 18.29 -18.73
N VAL A 625 -17.23 17.09 -18.21
CA VAL A 625 -16.03 16.88 -17.39
C VAL A 625 -14.77 17.26 -18.16
N MET A 626 -14.60 16.75 -19.38
CA MET A 626 -13.41 17.05 -20.17
C MET A 626 -13.34 18.53 -20.54
N LYS A 627 -14.48 19.14 -20.90
CA LYS A 627 -14.55 20.57 -21.17
C LYS A 627 -14.14 21.41 -19.95
N ASP A 628 -14.64 21.07 -18.76
CA ASP A 628 -14.27 21.75 -17.52
C ASP A 628 -12.78 21.60 -17.19
N ILE A 629 -12.20 20.42 -17.40
CA ILE A 629 -10.75 20.20 -17.23
C ILE A 629 -9.95 21.07 -18.20
N LEU A 630 -10.35 21.17 -19.47
CA LEU A 630 -9.65 22.00 -20.45
C LEU A 630 -9.79 23.49 -20.10
N ASP A 631 -11.01 23.98 -19.92
CA ASP A 631 -11.27 25.39 -19.64
C ASP A 631 -10.62 25.85 -18.32
N ASN A 632 -10.47 24.95 -17.34
CA ASN A 632 -9.93 25.25 -16.00
C ASN A 632 -8.65 24.48 -15.66
N TYR A 633 -7.82 24.12 -16.64
CA TYR A 633 -6.69 23.19 -16.46
C TYR A 633 -5.70 23.60 -15.36
N ILE A 634 -5.42 24.89 -15.21
CA ILE A 634 -4.53 25.43 -14.16
C ILE A 634 -5.08 25.15 -12.76
N LYS A 635 -6.40 25.28 -12.57
CA LYS A 635 -7.08 24.98 -11.30
C LYS A 635 -6.91 23.52 -10.90
N TYR A 636 -6.82 22.64 -11.89
CA TYR A 636 -6.60 21.22 -11.71
C TYR A 636 -5.11 20.82 -11.62
N GLY A 637 -4.19 21.80 -11.66
CA GLY A 637 -2.75 21.60 -11.51
C GLY A 637 -2.01 21.25 -12.80
N PHE A 638 -2.67 21.34 -13.95
CA PHE A 638 -2.06 21.12 -15.26
C PHE A 638 -1.37 22.38 -15.78
N GLU A 639 -0.36 22.19 -16.63
CA GLU A 639 0.31 23.25 -17.40
C GLU A 639 0.00 23.13 -18.90
N TYR A 640 -0.28 21.91 -19.38
CA TYR A 640 -0.48 21.61 -20.80
C TYR A 640 -1.85 20.97 -21.02
N GLN A 641 -2.83 21.79 -21.39
CA GLN A 641 -4.19 21.32 -21.68
C GLN A 641 -4.39 20.74 -23.09
N ASN A 642 -3.56 21.13 -24.06
CA ASN A 642 -3.80 20.86 -25.48
C ASN A 642 -2.76 19.95 -26.13
N SER A 643 -1.70 19.60 -25.41
CA SER A 643 -0.56 18.83 -25.91
C SER A 643 -0.47 17.50 -25.20
N SER A 644 0.00 16.45 -25.88
CA SER A 644 0.23 15.13 -25.31
C SER A 644 1.61 14.99 -24.67
N CYS A 645 1.69 14.26 -23.56
CA CYS A 645 2.97 14.00 -22.90
C CYS A 645 3.83 12.95 -23.65
N CYS A 646 3.21 11.91 -24.20
CA CYS A 646 3.84 10.88 -25.00
C CYS A 646 3.58 11.14 -26.49
N TYR A 647 4.64 11.46 -27.25
CA TYR A 647 4.51 11.80 -28.65
C TYR A 647 5.78 11.51 -29.44
N LEU A 648 5.62 11.35 -30.76
CA LEU A 648 6.73 11.31 -31.71
C LEU A 648 6.75 12.52 -32.66
N ALA A 649 5.58 12.96 -33.12
CA ALA A 649 5.44 14.06 -34.07
C ALA A 649 4.10 14.80 -33.92
N GLY A 650 4.02 16.00 -34.50
CA GLY A 650 2.86 16.90 -34.40
C GLY A 650 3.14 18.07 -33.45
N ARG A 651 2.52 19.22 -33.71
CA ARG A 651 2.67 20.43 -32.88
C ARG A 651 2.12 20.17 -31.48
N PHE A 652 1.02 19.43 -31.38
CA PHE A 652 0.40 19.03 -30.12
C PHE A 652 0.76 17.59 -29.73
N GLY A 653 1.60 16.90 -30.53
CA GLY A 653 1.99 15.51 -30.35
C GLY A 653 0.95 14.49 -30.85
N GLY A 654 0.00 14.92 -31.68
CA GLY A 654 -1.13 14.13 -32.14
C GLY A 654 -0.93 13.31 -33.42
N LEU A 655 0.16 13.50 -34.18
CA LEU A 655 0.27 12.90 -35.52
C LEU A 655 0.65 11.42 -35.52
N ILE A 656 1.37 10.95 -34.51
CA ILE A 656 1.85 9.57 -34.42
C ILE A 656 1.50 9.01 -33.04
N PRO A 657 0.84 7.84 -32.96
CA PRO A 657 0.49 7.22 -31.69
C PRO A 657 1.71 6.98 -30.78
N CYS A 658 1.47 7.04 -29.47
CA CYS A 658 2.49 6.75 -28.46
C CYS A 658 3.00 5.32 -28.59
N GLY A 659 4.32 5.14 -28.62
CA GLY A 659 4.97 3.84 -28.72
C GLY A 659 6.45 3.86 -28.36
N PRO A 660 7.20 2.77 -28.60
CA PRO A 660 8.54 2.59 -28.04
C PRO A 660 9.56 3.67 -28.40
N SER A 661 9.39 4.33 -29.55
CA SER A 661 10.25 5.42 -30.03
C SER A 661 9.78 6.81 -29.61
N SER A 662 8.63 6.93 -28.93
CA SER A 662 8.06 8.21 -28.51
C SER A 662 8.88 8.85 -27.40
N LYS A 663 8.90 10.18 -27.39
CA LYS A 663 9.39 10.98 -26.27
C LYS A 663 8.29 11.06 -25.21
N VAL A 664 8.70 11.14 -23.96
CA VAL A 664 7.82 11.32 -22.81
C VAL A 664 8.19 12.62 -22.11
N CYS A 665 7.20 13.43 -21.78
CA CYS A 665 7.40 14.66 -20.99
C CYS A 665 8.01 14.35 -19.60
N LEU A 666 8.69 15.35 -19.01
CA LEU A 666 9.38 15.20 -17.73
C LEU A 666 8.40 14.97 -16.57
N ASP A 667 7.35 15.79 -16.48
CA ASP A 667 6.31 15.69 -15.46
C ASP A 667 4.94 15.38 -16.10
N ARG A 668 4.58 14.10 -16.05
CA ARG A 668 3.31 13.57 -16.59
C ARG A 668 2.08 14.13 -15.88
N SER A 669 2.21 14.57 -14.64
CA SER A 669 1.09 15.12 -13.86
C SER A 669 0.63 16.49 -14.39
N LYS A 670 1.45 17.16 -15.20
CA LYS A 670 1.16 18.49 -15.77
C LYS A 670 0.44 18.47 -17.11
N TYR A 671 0.20 17.29 -17.67
CA TYR A 671 -0.43 17.12 -18.97
C TYR A 671 -1.83 16.54 -18.84
N VAL A 672 -2.78 17.16 -19.52
CA VAL A 672 -4.14 16.62 -19.61
C VAL A 672 -4.16 15.33 -20.45
N PHE A 673 -3.42 15.32 -21.55
CA PHE A 673 -3.37 14.19 -22.48
C PHE A 673 -2.09 13.37 -22.28
N TRP A 674 -2.26 12.04 -22.18
CA TRP A 674 -1.15 11.12 -22.23
C TRP A 674 -0.59 11.03 -23.64
N ASP A 675 -1.45 10.74 -24.62
CA ASP A 675 -1.07 10.58 -26.03
C ASP A 675 -1.99 11.39 -26.95
N ALA A 676 -1.95 11.09 -28.25
CA ALA A 676 -2.75 11.75 -29.28
C ALA A 676 -4.27 11.75 -29.04
N TYR A 677 -4.78 10.82 -28.22
CA TYR A 677 -6.21 10.58 -28.01
C TYR A 677 -6.61 10.53 -26.53
N HIS A 678 -5.76 9.95 -25.68
CA HIS A 678 -6.15 9.48 -24.36
C HIS A 678 -5.72 10.43 -23.24
N PRO A 679 -6.53 10.54 -22.17
CA PRO A 679 -6.18 11.30 -20.96
C PRO A 679 -5.00 10.67 -20.19
N SER A 680 -4.26 11.51 -19.46
CA SER A 680 -3.25 11.07 -18.49
C SER A 680 -3.88 10.44 -17.25
N ASP A 681 -3.11 9.68 -16.47
CA ASP A 681 -3.54 9.17 -15.15
C ASP A 681 -4.05 10.32 -14.26
N ALA A 682 -3.39 11.48 -14.30
CA ALA A 682 -3.79 12.66 -13.54
C ALA A 682 -5.18 13.19 -13.97
N SER A 683 -5.45 13.25 -15.27
CA SER A 683 -6.79 13.58 -15.77
C SER A 683 -7.82 12.51 -15.42
N ASN A 684 -7.45 11.23 -15.50
CA ASN A 684 -8.34 10.13 -15.13
C ASN A 684 -8.76 10.19 -13.66
N VAL A 685 -7.88 10.63 -12.75
CA VAL A 685 -8.22 10.86 -11.33
C VAL A 685 -9.31 11.92 -11.18
N ILE A 686 -9.21 13.03 -11.89
CA ILE A 686 -10.19 14.11 -11.83
C ILE A 686 -11.53 13.66 -12.43
N ILE A 687 -11.50 12.98 -13.58
CA ILE A 687 -12.70 12.44 -14.23
C ILE A 687 -13.41 11.45 -13.29
N ALA A 688 -12.67 10.53 -12.68
CA ALA A 688 -13.21 9.57 -11.74
C ALA A 688 -13.88 10.26 -10.53
N ASN A 689 -13.25 11.28 -9.96
CA ASN A 689 -13.81 12.03 -8.83
C ASN A 689 -15.13 12.73 -9.19
N HIS A 690 -15.22 13.33 -10.38
CA HIS A 690 -16.47 13.93 -10.86
C HIS A 690 -17.59 12.91 -11.02
N PHE A 691 -17.30 11.70 -11.49
CA PHE A 691 -18.31 10.65 -11.58
C PHE A 691 -18.68 10.03 -10.22
N LEU A 692 -17.73 9.95 -9.29
CA LEU A 692 -17.96 9.40 -7.96
C LEU A 692 -18.79 10.34 -7.08
N ASP A 693 -18.41 11.62 -7.08
CA ASP A 693 -18.82 12.59 -6.07
C ASP A 693 -19.43 13.87 -6.64
N GLY A 694 -19.35 14.07 -7.96
CA GLY A 694 -19.89 15.26 -8.64
C GLY A 694 -21.41 15.37 -8.54
N ASP A 695 -21.90 16.57 -8.83
CA ASP A 695 -23.34 16.85 -8.89
C ASP A 695 -23.96 16.44 -10.24
N THR A 696 -25.23 16.77 -10.43
CA THR A 696 -26.02 16.40 -11.61
C THR A 696 -25.54 17.01 -12.94
N THR A 697 -24.62 17.98 -12.91
CA THR A 697 -24.00 18.54 -14.13
C THR A 697 -22.99 17.56 -14.73
N PHE A 698 -22.24 16.85 -13.87
CA PHE A 698 -21.24 15.87 -14.26
C PHE A 698 -21.80 14.46 -14.39
N ILE A 699 -22.83 14.12 -13.60
CA ILE A 699 -23.40 12.77 -13.61
C ILE A 699 -24.86 12.76 -13.10
N SER A 700 -25.78 12.20 -13.87
CA SER A 700 -27.23 12.34 -13.64
C SER A 700 -27.98 11.00 -13.76
N PRO A 701 -29.01 10.72 -12.94
CA PRO A 701 -29.60 11.59 -11.92
C PRO A 701 -28.85 11.62 -10.58
N MET A 702 -27.86 10.74 -10.40
CA MET A 702 -27.07 10.65 -9.19
C MET A 702 -25.64 10.22 -9.52
N ASN A 703 -24.70 10.54 -8.63
CA ASN A 703 -23.32 10.09 -8.77
C ASN A 703 -23.14 8.61 -8.42
N ILE A 704 -21.98 8.07 -8.75
CA ILE A 704 -21.70 6.64 -8.60
C ILE A 704 -21.81 6.21 -7.13
N ARG A 705 -21.35 7.01 -6.16
CA ARG A 705 -21.50 6.66 -4.73
C ARG A 705 -22.96 6.51 -4.33
N LYS A 706 -23.81 7.44 -4.74
CA LYS A 706 -25.25 7.36 -4.49
C LYS A 706 -25.88 6.16 -5.20
N LEU A 707 -25.47 5.87 -6.44
CA LEU A 707 -25.95 4.70 -7.17
C LEU A 707 -25.63 3.39 -6.42
N PHE A 708 -24.43 3.29 -5.84
CA PHE A 708 -24.05 2.13 -5.05
C PHE A 708 -24.91 1.93 -3.81
N SER A 709 -25.16 3.00 -3.05
CA SER A 709 -25.96 2.96 -1.82
C SER A 709 -27.47 2.77 -2.06
N SER A 710 -27.90 2.65 -3.33
CA SER A 710 -29.30 2.68 -3.72
C SER A 710 -29.89 1.35 -4.15
#